data_AF-A0A7X7ITE4-F1
#
_entry.id   AF-A0A7X7ITE4-F1
#
_cell.length_a   1.000
_cell.length_b   1.000
_cell.length_c   1.000
_cell.angle_alpha   90.00
_cell.angle_beta   90.00
_cell.angle_gamma   90.00
#
_symmetry.space_group_name_H-M   'P 1'
#
loop_
_entity.id
_entity.type
_entity.pdbx_description
1 polymer ?
#
loop_
_entity_poly.entity_id
_entity_poly.type
_entity_poly.pdbx_seq_one_letter_code
_entity_poly.pdbx_strand_id
1 'polypeptide(L)'
;MNSTRASSLRLAVPIGVLSIAVASLASAAPKPKVETPFVFTDEVAVIRAEIDADEVACHVSTITAEGFGPTRTDTLPVVDDRVAVKPLAEGIHRVDLGPPVNTELRFLAMSPPPELCGEDVAKRLPRRGGALLGGEPFTLLLMGDSVTSTGDYGAMLARMLERATGNTNITVVKKAYSGRSIDATVRNFDRDVQEIKPDLGLLMYGLNDQICFVPLRAFLEQYEWVSAQFRERFGADTIYLQPTPHISTLRSGPDGSTDPSEHAFRTLGYARAVADLGASLGVPVAQTFQAVWGRGGNSVDESALSLWPLYPTSYGKPFSTLLETSGRGDTIHPNALGHLQIAKAVFSAIAGDETEAPLEIAGASRWTDQGVVSRITAVNRADQRRSGRLEPYAPTAARIAAPCKMVYDLEPGESVSFDVGWPDAVVPEDLLRFPNDVYLSQELIPISVVDFSGGRSHVHSVPCPFEVEGDFVPRRAVVEGREVAVALRTKAGVQERLVRIPDDSPVGRIPIVEKLDDGGRTGYAVAEVVYTAVGIAPVGEAEVDGRLGEWSDQPAVPVGLACQARGWRGPVDNRVNPEEEQSVFFFKSGEAGIHIALCGRGVSTNDTVTLFFDPRPAAQLGTAGPYYWADMSFAPKGAVKIKKGETSASGDGLRGVWTAAEGGLVAECFIPYALMGISAWPESGDLGLSIIWRHKGADGASTRLTWSEDCHEWNPRWYGIVQRVAPGERPALRHVVRVK
;
A
#
# COMPACT_ATOMS: atom_id res chain seq x y z
N MET A 1 15.53 55.31 13.03
CA MET A 1 16.57 55.94 13.85
C MET A 1 17.89 55.23 13.57
N ASN A 2 18.90 56.02 13.17
CA ASN A 2 20.34 55.74 12.94
C ASN A 2 20.70 54.64 11.89
N SER A 3 21.14 54.92 10.65
CA SER A 3 22.35 55.65 10.19
C SER A 3 23.64 54.99 10.72
N THR A 4 24.67 54.56 9.97
CA THR A 4 25.30 55.15 8.78
C THR A 4 26.34 54.17 8.17
N ARG A 5 26.71 54.41 6.90
CA ARG A 5 27.77 53.80 6.06
C ARG A 5 29.22 54.14 6.50
N ALA A 6 30.19 53.47 5.82
CA ALA A 6 31.53 53.92 5.34
C ALA A 6 32.68 53.02 5.88
N SER A 7 33.37 52.18 5.09
CA SER A 7 34.33 52.36 3.98
C SER A 7 35.82 52.49 4.39
N SER A 8 36.61 51.56 3.85
CA SER A 8 37.98 51.67 3.28
C SER A 8 39.27 51.87 4.11
N LEU A 9 40.16 50.87 3.93
CA LEU A 9 41.60 50.91 3.53
C LEU A 9 42.77 51.09 4.56
N ARG A 10 43.55 49.99 4.63
CA ARG A 10 45.04 49.78 4.47
C ARG A 10 46.08 50.08 5.58
N LEU A 11 47.13 49.24 5.50
CA LEU A 11 48.49 49.19 6.11
C LEU A 11 48.59 48.57 7.51
N ALA A 12 49.56 47.73 7.88
CA ALA A 12 50.80 47.22 7.26
C ALA A 12 51.21 45.87 7.91
N VAL A 13 52.07 45.11 7.24
CA VAL A 13 52.70 43.84 7.69
C VAL A 13 53.91 44.14 8.60
N PRO A 14 54.23 43.29 9.60
CA PRO A 14 55.46 42.50 9.47
C PRO A 14 55.35 41.04 9.98
N ILE A 15 55.71 40.11 9.09
CA ILE A 15 56.69 39.00 9.25
C ILE A 15 56.72 38.28 10.61
N GLY A 16 56.33 37.01 10.62
CA GLY A 16 56.64 36.07 11.70
C GLY A 16 56.18 34.62 11.42
N VAL A 17 57.10 33.82 10.86
CA VAL A 17 57.17 32.34 10.92
C VAL A 17 55.98 31.56 10.34
N LEU A 18 56.09 31.19 9.06
CA LEU A 18 55.27 30.15 8.44
C LEU A 18 55.89 28.78 8.75
N SER A 19 55.42 28.12 9.81
CA SER A 19 55.65 26.68 9.98
C SER A 19 54.79 25.94 8.97
N ILE A 20 55.44 25.38 7.93
CA ILE A 20 54.81 24.44 7.01
C ILE A 20 54.54 23.16 7.81
N ALA A 21 53.33 23.03 8.34
CA ALA A 21 52.80 21.73 8.73
C ALA A 21 52.36 21.02 7.45
N VAL A 22 53.22 20.16 6.93
CA VAL A 22 52.81 19.10 5.99
C VAL A 22 51.88 18.19 6.79
N ALA A 23 50.57 18.44 6.72
CA ALA A 23 49.59 17.46 7.17
C ALA A 23 49.73 16.26 6.23
N SER A 24 50.32 15.17 6.73
CA SER A 24 50.25 13.90 6.03
C SER A 24 48.77 13.53 5.90
N LEU A 25 48.26 13.50 4.67
CA LEU A 25 47.05 12.75 4.34
C LEU A 25 47.39 11.27 4.55
N ALA A 26 47.34 10.82 5.81
CA ALA A 26 47.23 9.41 6.11
C ALA A 26 45.87 8.97 5.55
N SER A 27 45.90 8.31 4.39
CA SER A 27 44.78 7.54 3.87
C SER A 27 44.30 6.64 5.01
N ALA A 28 43.12 6.90 5.55
CA ALA A 28 42.52 6.00 6.53
C ALA A 28 42.44 4.61 5.88
N ALA A 29 43.03 3.61 6.52
CA ALA A 29 42.97 2.22 6.06
C ALA A 29 41.51 1.84 5.77
N PRO A 30 41.20 1.20 4.62
CA PRO A 30 39.86 0.74 4.30
C PRO A 30 39.32 -0.13 5.43
N LYS A 31 38.11 0.20 5.90
CA LYS A 31 37.46 -0.58 6.95
C LYS A 31 37.22 -2.01 6.47
N PRO A 32 37.38 -3.02 7.35
CA PRO A 32 37.02 -4.39 7.03
C PRO A 32 35.61 -4.48 6.47
N LYS A 33 35.41 -5.33 5.45
CA LYS A 33 34.09 -5.54 4.83
C LYS A 33 33.95 -6.96 4.33
N VAL A 34 32.73 -7.49 4.41
CA VAL A 34 32.37 -8.71 3.67
C VAL A 34 32.32 -8.36 2.18
N GLU A 35 33.00 -9.14 1.33
CA GLU A 35 33.03 -8.87 -0.11
C GLU A 35 31.65 -9.07 -0.76
N THR A 36 30.93 -10.12 -0.34
CA THR A 36 29.54 -10.37 -0.76
C THR A 36 28.65 -10.62 0.47
N PRO A 37 27.56 -9.86 0.65
CA PRO A 37 26.71 -10.00 1.84
C PRO A 37 25.83 -11.26 1.84
N PHE A 38 25.71 -11.95 0.71
CA PHE A 38 24.92 -13.18 0.53
C PHE A 38 25.81 -14.28 -0.05
N VAL A 39 25.91 -15.41 0.64
CA VAL A 39 26.67 -16.59 0.18
C VAL A 39 25.79 -17.83 0.31
N PHE A 40 26.13 -18.90 -0.41
CA PHE A 40 25.52 -20.21 -0.14
C PHE A 40 26.23 -20.94 1.01
N THR A 41 25.55 -21.85 1.69
CA THR A 41 26.13 -22.62 2.81
C THR A 41 27.25 -23.58 2.39
N ASP A 42 27.35 -23.90 1.09
CA ASP A 42 28.44 -24.66 0.47
C ASP A 42 29.59 -23.75 -0.05
N GLU A 43 29.46 -22.44 0.07
CA GLU A 43 30.49 -21.44 -0.26
C GLU A 43 31.25 -20.95 0.98
N VAL A 44 32.25 -20.10 0.77
CA VAL A 44 32.95 -19.37 1.84
C VAL A 44 32.62 -17.88 1.76
N ALA A 45 32.35 -17.25 2.90
CA ALA A 45 32.25 -15.80 2.98
C ALA A 45 33.64 -15.20 3.09
N VAL A 46 33.98 -14.31 2.16
CA VAL A 46 35.29 -13.65 2.13
C VAL A 46 35.16 -12.28 2.78
N ILE A 47 35.96 -12.06 3.81
CA ILE A 47 36.11 -10.77 4.50
C ILE A 47 37.42 -10.15 4.07
N ARG A 48 37.37 -8.95 3.49
CA ARG A 48 38.55 -8.15 3.22
C ARG A 48 38.86 -7.30 4.44
N ALA A 49 40.05 -7.42 4.98
CA ALA A 49 40.56 -6.65 6.11
C ALA A 49 42.07 -6.48 5.95
N GLU A 50 42.57 -5.25 6.04
CA GLU A 50 44.02 -5.01 6.13
C GLU A 50 44.49 -5.48 7.51
N ILE A 51 45.05 -6.68 7.56
CA ILE A 51 45.52 -7.32 8.79
C ILE A 51 47.01 -7.58 8.63
N ASP A 52 47.84 -6.86 9.38
CA ASP A 52 49.28 -7.10 9.48
C ASP A 52 49.55 -8.26 10.46
N ALA A 53 48.99 -9.44 10.14
CA ALA A 53 49.17 -10.69 10.86
C ALA A 53 48.82 -11.87 9.93
N ASP A 54 49.51 -13.00 10.10
CA ASP A 54 49.26 -14.23 9.33
C ASP A 54 47.92 -14.91 9.71
N GLU A 55 47.42 -14.62 10.91
CA GLU A 55 46.20 -15.21 11.46
C GLU A 55 45.41 -14.18 12.28
N VAL A 56 44.09 -14.35 12.34
CA VAL A 56 43.20 -13.54 13.16
C VAL A 56 42.24 -14.42 13.97
N ALA A 57 42.11 -14.11 15.27
CA ALA A 57 41.09 -14.74 16.11
C ALA A 57 39.69 -14.33 15.63
N CYS A 58 38.79 -15.30 15.54
CA CYS A 58 37.45 -15.10 15.02
C CYS A 58 36.42 -15.79 15.91
N HIS A 59 35.36 -15.07 16.28
CA HIS A 59 34.16 -15.66 16.86
C HIS A 59 32.98 -15.47 15.91
N VAL A 60 32.39 -16.58 15.47
CA VAL A 60 31.23 -16.60 14.59
C VAL A 60 30.02 -17.06 15.39
N SER A 61 28.96 -16.26 15.38
CA SER A 61 27.65 -16.67 15.87
C SER A 61 26.62 -16.57 14.76
N THR A 62 25.59 -17.42 14.79
CA THR A 62 24.57 -17.47 13.75
C THR A 62 23.20 -17.14 14.35
N ILE A 63 22.36 -16.45 13.60
CA ILE A 63 20.93 -16.30 13.86
C ILE A 63 20.18 -16.92 12.69
N THR A 64 19.30 -17.87 12.98
CA THR A 64 18.48 -18.60 12.01
C THR A 64 17.03 -18.12 12.07
N ALA A 65 16.18 -18.60 11.16
CA ALA A 65 14.74 -18.35 11.25
C ALA A 65 14.10 -18.90 12.55
N GLU A 66 14.74 -19.86 13.22
CA GLU A 66 14.29 -20.45 14.50
C GLU A 66 14.88 -19.75 15.73
N GLY A 67 15.75 -18.74 15.52
CA GLY A 67 16.40 -17.98 16.59
C GLY A 67 17.92 -18.15 16.63
N PHE A 68 18.54 -18.02 17.80
CA PHE A 68 19.99 -18.16 17.94
C PHE A 68 20.45 -19.56 17.51
N GLY A 69 21.41 -19.59 16.60
CA GLY A 69 21.94 -20.79 15.99
C GLY A 69 23.33 -21.17 16.52
N PRO A 70 24.08 -22.01 15.77
CA PRO A 70 25.40 -22.46 16.19
C PRO A 70 26.41 -21.32 16.26
N THR A 71 27.39 -21.50 17.15
CA THR A 71 28.54 -20.61 17.32
C THR A 71 29.85 -21.39 17.16
N ARG A 72 30.91 -20.71 16.72
CA ARG A 72 32.26 -21.26 16.59
C ARG A 72 33.27 -20.18 16.93
N THR A 73 34.28 -20.51 17.73
CA THR A 73 35.48 -19.70 17.89
C THR A 73 36.62 -20.41 17.17
N ASP A 74 37.38 -19.68 16.36
CA ASP A 74 38.43 -20.22 15.50
C ASP A 74 39.58 -19.21 15.36
N THR A 75 40.71 -19.67 14.81
CA THR A 75 41.80 -18.82 14.34
C THR A 75 41.90 -19.00 12.84
N LEU A 76 41.67 -17.93 12.08
CA LEU A 76 41.58 -18.00 10.62
C LEU A 76 42.83 -17.42 9.97
N PRO A 77 43.39 -18.08 8.93
CA PRO A 77 44.52 -17.55 8.19
C PRO A 77 44.11 -16.29 7.42
N VAL A 78 45.04 -15.34 7.34
CA VAL A 78 44.94 -14.15 6.50
C VAL A 78 45.77 -14.39 5.23
N VAL A 79 45.11 -14.32 4.08
CA VAL A 79 45.77 -14.48 2.77
C VAL A 79 45.39 -13.30 1.89
N ASP A 80 46.37 -12.51 1.45
CA ASP A 80 46.17 -11.31 0.62
C ASP A 80 45.10 -10.36 1.17
N ASP A 81 45.21 -10.01 2.47
CA ASP A 81 44.26 -9.17 3.22
C ASP A 81 42.82 -9.73 3.24
N ARG A 82 42.68 -11.06 3.15
CA ARG A 82 41.38 -11.74 3.17
C ARG A 82 41.33 -12.86 4.19
N VAL A 83 40.15 -12.99 4.78
CA VAL A 83 39.79 -14.05 5.72
C VAL A 83 38.59 -14.79 5.16
N ALA A 84 38.70 -16.11 5.03
CA ALA A 84 37.61 -16.96 4.56
C ALA A 84 36.86 -17.58 5.76
N VAL A 85 35.56 -17.28 5.85
CA VAL A 85 34.68 -17.80 6.91
C VAL A 85 33.71 -18.80 6.31
N LYS A 86 33.81 -20.06 6.71
CA LYS A 86 32.83 -21.09 6.33
C LYS A 86 31.52 -20.89 7.12
N PRO A 87 30.36 -20.76 6.46
CA PRO A 87 29.05 -20.71 7.12
C PRO A 87 28.80 -21.91 8.03
N LEU A 88 28.09 -21.68 9.14
CA LEU A 88 27.74 -22.75 10.11
C LEU A 88 26.36 -23.37 9.87
N ALA A 89 25.44 -22.61 9.29
CA ALA A 89 24.06 -22.97 8.99
C ALA A 89 23.47 -21.92 8.03
N GLU A 90 22.26 -22.13 7.51
CA GLU A 90 21.49 -21.06 6.88
C GLU A 90 21.09 -20.03 7.96
N GLY A 91 21.45 -18.77 7.77
CA GLY A 91 21.31 -17.78 8.82
C GLY A 91 22.10 -16.50 8.59
N ILE A 92 21.85 -15.48 9.42
CA ILE A 92 22.73 -14.32 9.55
C ILE A 92 23.93 -14.74 10.41
N HIS A 93 25.13 -14.61 9.87
CA HIS A 93 26.38 -14.80 10.60
C HIS A 93 26.86 -13.46 11.13
N ARG A 94 27.12 -13.40 12.43
CA ARG A 94 27.86 -12.32 13.08
C ARG A 94 29.29 -12.80 13.31
N VAL A 95 30.24 -12.09 12.71
CA VAL A 95 31.66 -12.41 12.73
C VAL A 95 32.39 -11.33 13.53
N ASP A 96 32.81 -11.68 14.72
CA ASP A 96 33.62 -10.85 15.61
C ASP A 96 35.10 -11.17 15.36
N LEU A 97 35.80 -10.27 14.65
CA LEU A 97 37.25 -10.38 14.42
C LEU A 97 38.00 -9.76 15.60
N GLY A 98 38.85 -10.54 16.24
CA GLY A 98 39.68 -10.12 17.37
C GLY A 98 40.80 -9.15 17.00
N PRO A 99 41.69 -8.83 17.96
CA PRO A 99 42.84 -7.95 17.70
C PRO A 99 43.71 -8.45 16.55
N PRO A 100 44.26 -7.55 15.70
CA PRO A 100 44.20 -6.09 15.79
C PRO A 100 42.93 -5.46 15.18
N VAL A 101 42.07 -6.23 14.53
CA VAL A 101 40.92 -5.72 13.75
C VAL A 101 39.81 -5.15 14.63
N ASN A 102 39.42 -5.90 15.67
CA ASN A 102 38.37 -5.52 16.63
C ASN A 102 37.08 -4.99 15.96
N THR A 103 36.47 -5.79 15.09
CA THR A 103 35.27 -5.36 14.36
C THR A 103 34.25 -6.49 14.23
N GLU A 104 32.97 -6.11 14.25
CA GLU A 104 31.85 -7.01 13.98
C GLU A 104 31.41 -6.83 12.52
N LEU A 105 31.33 -7.93 11.78
CA LEU A 105 30.81 -7.99 10.41
C LEU A 105 29.63 -8.95 10.35
N ARG A 106 28.74 -8.73 9.38
CA ARG A 106 27.59 -9.60 9.16
C ARG A 106 27.42 -9.98 7.70
N PHE A 107 27.01 -11.22 7.47
CA PHE A 107 26.57 -11.73 6.17
C PHE A 107 25.43 -12.72 6.37
N LEU A 108 24.74 -13.07 5.29
CA LEU A 108 23.69 -14.09 5.29
C LEU A 108 24.17 -15.29 4.47
N ALA A 109 24.13 -16.49 5.07
CA ALA A 109 24.26 -17.73 4.33
C ALA A 109 22.88 -18.30 3.98
N MET A 110 22.74 -18.75 2.73
CA MET A 110 21.51 -19.32 2.17
C MET A 110 21.77 -20.79 1.81
N SER A 111 20.81 -21.68 2.04
CA SER A 111 20.92 -23.02 1.48
C SER A 111 20.88 -22.95 -0.05
N PRO A 112 21.67 -23.75 -0.77
CA PRO A 112 21.55 -23.87 -2.22
C PRO A 112 20.10 -24.19 -2.62
N PRO A 113 19.54 -23.50 -3.63
CA PRO A 113 18.22 -23.83 -4.14
C PRO A 113 18.23 -25.20 -4.83
N PRO A 114 17.09 -25.89 -4.92
CA PRO A 114 16.97 -27.06 -5.78
C PRO A 114 17.09 -26.66 -7.26
N GLU A 115 17.36 -27.63 -8.12
CA GLU A 115 17.33 -27.43 -9.57
C GLU A 115 15.91 -27.10 -10.05
N LEU A 116 15.80 -26.26 -11.08
CA LEU A 116 14.52 -25.91 -11.68
C LEU A 116 14.14 -26.87 -12.80
N CYS A 117 12.90 -27.35 -12.77
CA CYS A 117 12.30 -28.09 -13.87
C CYS A 117 11.94 -27.12 -15.03
N GLY A 118 12.50 -27.35 -16.22
CA GLY A 118 12.26 -26.48 -17.37
C GLY A 118 10.79 -26.40 -17.80
N GLU A 119 10.04 -27.50 -17.67
CA GLU A 119 8.61 -27.55 -17.98
C GLU A 119 7.78 -26.68 -17.02
N ASP A 120 8.08 -26.76 -15.72
CA ASP A 120 7.40 -25.95 -14.71
C ASP A 120 7.73 -24.47 -14.86
N VAL A 121 8.99 -24.14 -15.12
CA VAL A 121 9.39 -22.75 -15.40
C VAL A 121 8.69 -22.22 -16.65
N ALA A 122 8.61 -22.99 -17.73
CA ALA A 122 7.90 -22.58 -18.94
C ALA A 122 6.38 -22.44 -18.70
N LYS A 123 5.79 -23.24 -17.82
CA LYS A 123 4.38 -23.12 -17.43
C LYS A 123 4.11 -21.88 -16.58
N ARG A 124 5.00 -21.56 -15.64
CA ARG A 124 4.84 -20.43 -14.71
C ARG A 124 5.27 -19.09 -15.33
N LEU A 125 6.26 -19.11 -16.22
CA LEU A 125 6.81 -17.95 -16.93
C LEU A 125 6.71 -18.19 -18.45
N PRO A 126 5.49 -18.20 -19.02
CA PRO A 126 5.27 -18.63 -20.41
C PRO A 126 5.88 -17.72 -21.47
N ARG A 127 6.29 -16.49 -21.13
CA ARG A 127 6.85 -15.55 -22.11
C ARG A 127 8.37 -15.48 -22.04
N ARG A 128 8.92 -15.44 -20.82
CA ARG A 128 10.34 -15.17 -20.58
C ARG A 128 11.06 -16.28 -19.81
N GLY A 129 10.36 -17.35 -19.40
CA GLY A 129 10.97 -18.52 -18.77
C GLY A 129 12.05 -19.18 -19.63
N GLY A 130 11.85 -19.23 -20.95
CA GLY A 130 12.88 -19.73 -21.89
C GLY A 130 14.16 -18.87 -21.90
N ALA A 131 14.04 -17.55 -21.80
CA ALA A 131 15.19 -16.64 -21.73
C ALA A 131 15.97 -16.84 -20.42
N LEU A 132 15.25 -17.03 -19.30
CA LEU A 132 15.85 -17.35 -18.01
C LEU A 132 16.67 -18.66 -18.08
N LEU A 133 16.06 -19.74 -18.57
CA LEU A 133 16.72 -21.05 -18.68
C LEU A 133 17.84 -21.09 -19.73
N GLY A 134 17.72 -20.30 -20.79
CA GLY A 134 18.68 -20.25 -21.90
C GLY A 134 19.94 -19.42 -21.63
N GLY A 135 20.04 -18.76 -20.46
CA GLY A 135 21.18 -17.90 -20.15
C GLY A 135 21.13 -16.51 -20.81
N GLU A 136 19.99 -16.12 -21.36
CA GLU A 136 19.81 -14.79 -21.98
C GLU A 136 19.81 -13.69 -20.91
N PRO A 137 20.11 -12.43 -21.27
CA PRO A 137 19.89 -11.28 -20.39
C PRO A 137 18.46 -11.27 -19.84
N PHE A 138 18.33 -11.21 -18.52
CA PHE A 138 17.05 -11.34 -17.84
C PHE A 138 16.90 -10.29 -16.74
N THR A 139 15.90 -9.41 -16.87
CA THR A 139 15.67 -8.26 -15.99
C THR A 139 14.50 -8.53 -15.04
N LEU A 140 14.82 -8.66 -13.76
CA LEU A 140 13.87 -8.70 -12.64
C LEU A 140 13.51 -7.28 -12.21
N LEU A 141 12.25 -6.89 -12.36
CA LEU A 141 11.74 -5.62 -11.86
C LEU A 141 10.89 -5.81 -10.60
N LEU A 142 11.40 -5.33 -9.47
CA LEU A 142 10.71 -5.36 -8.19
C LEU A 142 9.92 -4.08 -7.99
N MET A 143 8.59 -4.19 -7.90
CA MET A 143 7.70 -3.10 -7.53
C MET A 143 6.97 -3.41 -6.23
N GLY A 144 7.04 -2.47 -5.29
CA GLY A 144 6.41 -2.63 -3.99
C GLY A 144 6.46 -1.36 -3.16
N ASP A 145 6.23 -1.52 -1.86
CA ASP A 145 6.28 -0.44 -0.88
C ASP A 145 7.62 -0.39 -0.12
N SER A 146 7.61 0.03 1.14
CA SER A 146 8.83 0.15 1.95
C SER A 146 9.51 -1.20 2.19
N VAL A 147 8.78 -2.32 2.26
CA VAL A 147 9.38 -3.66 2.38
C VAL A 147 10.24 -3.97 1.15
N THR A 148 9.78 -3.59 -0.04
CA THR A 148 10.57 -3.74 -1.26
C THR A 148 11.70 -2.72 -1.33
N SER A 149 11.45 -1.47 -0.92
CA SER A 149 12.47 -0.41 -0.92
C SER A 149 13.69 -0.81 -0.11
N THR A 150 13.51 -1.30 1.11
CA THR A 150 14.60 -1.63 2.04
C THR A 150 15.12 -3.06 1.89
N GLY A 151 14.41 -3.93 1.18
CA GLY A 151 14.69 -5.36 1.14
C GLY A 151 15.64 -5.84 0.04
N ASP A 152 16.34 -6.93 0.30
CA ASP A 152 17.32 -7.53 -0.63
C ASP A 152 16.82 -8.84 -1.29
N TYR A 153 15.54 -9.17 -1.15
CA TYR A 153 14.97 -10.42 -1.67
C TYR A 153 15.17 -10.59 -3.18
N GLY A 154 15.23 -9.50 -3.96
CA GLY A 154 15.52 -9.57 -5.40
C GLY A 154 16.95 -10.01 -5.70
N ALA A 155 17.92 -9.54 -4.92
CA ALA A 155 19.32 -9.94 -5.07
C ALA A 155 19.54 -11.39 -4.63
N MET A 156 18.87 -11.81 -3.55
CA MET A 156 18.86 -13.21 -3.09
C MET A 156 18.22 -14.13 -4.14
N LEU A 157 17.07 -13.74 -4.68
CA LEU A 157 16.39 -14.47 -5.75
C LEU A 157 17.28 -14.59 -7.00
N ALA A 158 17.91 -13.50 -7.44
CA ALA A 158 18.81 -13.53 -8.60
C ALA A 158 19.96 -14.53 -8.41
N ARG A 159 20.59 -14.56 -7.23
CA ARG A 159 21.61 -15.58 -6.90
C ARG A 159 21.04 -17.00 -6.91
N MET A 160 19.84 -17.19 -6.37
CA MET A 160 19.18 -18.51 -6.40
C MET A 160 18.89 -18.97 -7.83
N LEU A 161 18.39 -18.07 -8.68
CA LEU A 161 18.12 -18.35 -10.09
C LEU A 161 19.41 -18.61 -10.88
N GLU A 162 20.46 -17.82 -10.66
CA GLU A 162 21.79 -18.05 -11.24
C GLU A 162 22.30 -19.44 -10.87
N ARG A 163 22.21 -19.82 -9.59
CA ARG A 163 22.65 -21.13 -9.10
C ARG A 163 21.84 -22.28 -9.72
N ALA A 164 20.52 -22.11 -9.86
CA ALA A 164 19.62 -23.16 -10.33
C ALA A 164 19.55 -23.30 -11.86
N THR A 165 19.90 -22.24 -12.60
CA THR A 165 19.80 -22.21 -14.08
C THR A 165 21.14 -22.09 -14.79
N GLY A 166 22.20 -21.67 -14.09
CA GLY A 166 23.47 -21.28 -14.69
C GLY A 166 23.45 -19.90 -15.37
N ASN A 167 22.33 -19.16 -15.31
CA ASN A 167 22.22 -17.85 -15.93
C ASN A 167 22.87 -16.76 -15.08
N THR A 168 24.05 -16.29 -15.49
CA THR A 168 24.79 -15.20 -14.83
C THR A 168 24.40 -13.80 -15.33
N ASN A 169 23.44 -13.69 -16.26
CA ASN A 169 23.03 -12.44 -16.92
C ASN A 169 21.72 -11.87 -16.33
N ILE A 170 21.51 -12.06 -15.03
CA ILE A 170 20.31 -11.59 -14.33
C ILE A 170 20.55 -10.20 -13.75
N THR A 171 19.73 -9.22 -14.17
CA THR A 171 19.76 -7.86 -13.64
C THR A 171 18.56 -7.63 -12.71
N VAL A 172 18.80 -7.08 -11.53
CA VAL A 172 17.74 -6.72 -10.58
C VAL A 172 17.56 -5.21 -10.58
N VAL A 173 16.35 -4.75 -10.89
CA VAL A 173 15.96 -3.35 -10.79
C VAL A 173 14.82 -3.20 -9.79
N LYS A 174 14.93 -2.20 -8.92
CA LYS A 174 13.96 -1.92 -7.86
C LYS A 174 13.28 -0.57 -8.11
N LYS A 175 11.95 -0.57 -8.16
CA LYS A 175 11.08 0.60 -8.27
C LYS A 175 10.01 0.54 -7.19
N ALA A 176 10.39 0.95 -5.99
CA ALA A 176 9.55 0.84 -4.80
C ALA A 176 9.26 2.20 -4.16
N TYR A 177 8.07 2.32 -3.58
CA TYR A 177 7.55 3.56 -3.02
C TYR A 177 7.23 3.39 -1.53
N SER A 178 8.19 3.76 -0.68
CA SER A 178 8.03 3.66 0.77
C SER A 178 6.80 4.41 1.27
N GLY A 179 5.99 3.74 2.09
CA GLY A 179 4.75 4.28 2.68
C GLY A 179 3.62 4.53 1.67
N ARG A 180 3.66 3.93 0.48
CA ARG A 180 2.63 4.08 -0.55
C ARG A 180 1.95 2.75 -0.88
N SER A 181 0.73 2.87 -1.40
CA SER A 181 -0.10 1.80 -1.98
C SER A 181 0.36 1.43 -3.40
N ILE A 182 -0.27 0.40 -4.00
CA ILE A 182 -0.03 0.03 -5.40
C ILE A 182 -0.33 1.17 -6.39
N ASP A 183 -1.17 2.13 -6.01
CA ASP A 183 -1.45 3.35 -6.78
C ASP A 183 -0.18 4.11 -7.17
N ALA A 184 0.85 4.07 -6.32
CA ALA A 184 2.12 4.70 -6.63
C ALA A 184 2.85 4.07 -7.82
N THR A 185 2.68 2.76 -8.03
CA THR A 185 3.20 2.10 -9.22
C THR A 185 2.40 2.48 -10.45
N VAL A 186 1.07 2.42 -10.38
CA VAL A 186 0.19 2.77 -11.52
C VAL A 186 0.52 4.16 -12.06
N ARG A 187 0.58 5.16 -11.18
CA ARG A 187 0.77 6.57 -11.58
C ARG A 187 2.18 6.92 -12.05
N ASN A 188 3.18 6.07 -11.77
CA ASN A 188 4.57 6.28 -12.19
C ASN A 188 5.05 5.23 -13.20
N PHE A 189 4.15 4.35 -13.67
CA PHE A 189 4.50 3.18 -14.48
C PHE A 189 5.34 3.57 -15.70
N ASP A 190 4.93 4.55 -16.48
CA ASP A 190 5.67 4.97 -17.68
C ASP A 190 7.08 5.45 -17.35
N ARG A 191 7.22 6.32 -16.34
CA ARG A 191 8.53 6.84 -15.90
C ARG A 191 9.44 5.71 -15.43
N ASP A 192 8.88 4.73 -14.73
CA ASP A 192 9.66 3.73 -14.03
C ASP A 192 10.01 2.53 -14.90
N VAL A 193 9.15 2.16 -15.85
CA VAL A 193 9.21 0.86 -16.54
C VAL A 193 9.67 0.99 -17.99
N GLN A 194 9.34 2.08 -18.68
CA GLN A 194 9.52 2.22 -20.13
C GLN A 194 10.97 1.96 -20.59
N GLU A 195 11.96 2.46 -19.84
CA GLU A 195 13.38 2.28 -20.15
C GLU A 195 13.96 0.96 -19.63
N ILE A 196 13.32 0.34 -18.62
CA ILE A 196 13.78 -0.91 -18.02
C ILE A 196 13.50 -2.09 -18.95
N LYS A 197 12.30 -2.12 -19.56
CA LYS A 197 11.83 -3.25 -20.38
C LYS A 197 12.00 -4.60 -19.66
N PRO A 198 11.28 -4.80 -18.54
CA PRO A 198 11.49 -5.96 -17.69
C PRO A 198 11.14 -7.27 -18.39
N ASP A 199 11.75 -8.36 -17.95
CA ASP A 199 11.39 -9.72 -18.35
C ASP A 199 10.43 -10.37 -17.36
N LEU A 200 10.57 -10.01 -16.08
CA LEU A 200 9.71 -10.47 -15.00
C LEU A 200 9.45 -9.34 -14.00
N GLY A 201 8.17 -8.98 -13.85
CA GLY A 201 7.70 -8.07 -12.80
C GLY A 201 7.32 -8.80 -11.51
N LEU A 202 7.83 -8.36 -10.37
CA LEU A 202 7.44 -8.83 -9.03
C LEU A 202 6.63 -7.74 -8.33
N LEU A 203 5.37 -8.04 -7.97
CA LEU A 203 4.46 -7.06 -7.36
C LEU A 203 4.12 -7.42 -5.90
N MET A 204 4.58 -6.60 -4.95
CA MET A 204 4.32 -6.80 -3.51
C MET A 204 3.75 -5.53 -2.86
N TYR A 205 2.44 -5.51 -2.67
CA TYR A 205 1.64 -4.44 -2.04
C TYR A 205 0.58 -5.05 -1.12
N GLY A 206 -0.14 -4.21 -0.38
CA GLY A 206 -1.21 -4.63 0.54
C GLY A 206 -1.00 -4.15 1.97
N LEU A 207 0.25 -3.89 2.40
CA LEU A 207 0.51 -3.40 3.75
C LEU A 207 -0.01 -1.96 3.93
N ASN A 208 0.42 -1.04 3.07
CA ASN A 208 -0.09 0.33 3.12
C ASN A 208 -1.54 0.41 2.64
N ASP A 209 -1.90 -0.34 1.60
CA ASP A 209 -3.28 -0.39 1.09
C ASP A 209 -4.30 -0.72 2.19
N GLN A 210 -3.98 -1.69 3.04
CA GLN A 210 -4.77 -2.04 4.22
C GLN A 210 -4.85 -0.90 5.24
N ILE A 211 -3.72 -0.27 5.58
CA ILE A 211 -3.69 0.88 6.51
C ILE A 211 -4.58 2.03 5.99
N CYS A 212 -4.63 2.18 4.68
CA CYS A 212 -5.36 3.23 3.99
C CYS A 212 -6.81 2.84 3.66
N PHE A 213 -7.25 1.65 4.07
CA PHE A 213 -8.58 1.12 3.78
C PHE A 213 -8.93 1.15 2.28
N VAL A 214 -7.96 0.84 1.41
CA VAL A 214 -8.21 0.74 -0.03
C VAL A 214 -9.21 -0.41 -0.27
N PRO A 215 -10.34 -0.19 -0.96
CA PRO A 215 -11.25 -1.29 -1.26
C PRO A 215 -10.54 -2.40 -2.03
N LEU A 216 -10.75 -3.67 -1.66
CA LEU A 216 -10.08 -4.82 -2.30
C LEU A 216 -10.22 -4.81 -3.81
N ARG A 217 -11.42 -4.55 -4.34
CA ARG A 217 -11.64 -4.42 -5.78
C ARG A 217 -10.75 -3.37 -6.43
N ALA A 218 -10.66 -2.18 -5.82
CA ALA A 218 -9.81 -1.11 -6.33
C ALA A 218 -8.32 -1.45 -6.23
N PHE A 219 -7.91 -2.27 -5.25
CA PHE A 219 -6.55 -2.78 -5.10
C PHE A 219 -6.22 -3.85 -6.18
N LEU A 220 -7.13 -4.80 -6.41
CA LEU A 220 -6.97 -5.87 -7.41
C LEU A 220 -6.98 -5.33 -8.86
N GLU A 221 -7.84 -4.35 -9.15
CA GLU A 221 -7.85 -3.66 -10.45
C GLU A 221 -6.48 -3.07 -10.80
N GLN A 222 -5.71 -2.61 -9.80
CA GLN A 222 -4.37 -2.07 -10.04
C GLN A 222 -3.36 -3.17 -10.33
N TYR A 223 -3.44 -4.29 -9.62
CA TYR A 223 -2.62 -5.47 -9.89
C TYR A 223 -2.82 -5.96 -11.31
N GLU A 224 -4.09 -6.13 -11.71
CA GLU A 224 -4.47 -6.52 -13.06
C GLU A 224 -3.96 -5.52 -14.10
N TRP A 225 -4.16 -4.21 -13.86
CA TRP A 225 -3.69 -3.17 -14.77
C TRP A 225 -2.16 -3.23 -14.96
N VAL A 226 -1.38 -3.31 -13.88
CA VAL A 226 0.09 -3.36 -13.95
C VAL A 226 0.56 -4.63 -14.68
N SER A 227 -0.02 -5.79 -14.37
CA SER A 227 0.33 -7.04 -15.06
C SER A 227 -0.04 -7.01 -16.53
N ALA A 228 -1.19 -6.42 -16.88
CA ALA A 228 -1.60 -6.21 -18.26
C ALA A 228 -0.59 -5.32 -19.01
N GLN A 229 -0.14 -4.21 -18.39
CA GLN A 229 0.87 -3.34 -18.99
C GLN A 229 2.22 -4.05 -19.21
N PHE A 230 2.68 -4.84 -18.24
CA PHE A 230 3.89 -5.64 -18.39
C PHE A 230 3.80 -6.62 -19.56
N ARG A 231 2.69 -7.34 -19.64
CA ARG A 231 2.41 -8.30 -20.70
C ARG A 231 2.31 -7.64 -22.07
N GLU A 232 1.49 -6.60 -22.19
CA GLU A 232 1.09 -6.04 -23.49
C GLU A 232 2.18 -5.16 -24.10
N ARG A 233 2.98 -4.46 -23.29
CA ARG A 233 3.99 -3.52 -23.78
C ARG A 233 5.39 -4.11 -23.88
N PHE A 234 5.71 -5.08 -23.02
CA PHE A 234 7.07 -5.61 -22.91
C PHE A 234 7.15 -7.12 -23.13
N GLY A 235 6.02 -7.83 -23.23
CA GLY A 235 6.01 -9.28 -23.28
C GLY A 235 6.55 -9.92 -22.00
N ALA A 236 6.52 -9.19 -20.89
CA ALA A 236 7.05 -9.64 -19.61
C ALA A 236 6.07 -10.59 -18.91
N ASP A 237 6.61 -11.50 -18.10
CA ASP A 237 5.81 -12.25 -17.14
C ASP A 237 5.65 -11.48 -15.83
N THR A 238 4.71 -11.90 -14.99
CA THR A 238 4.47 -11.28 -13.68
C THR A 238 4.34 -12.37 -12.63
N ILE A 239 4.84 -12.12 -11.43
CA ILE A 239 4.52 -12.89 -10.22
C ILE A 239 3.96 -11.94 -9.18
N TYR A 240 2.83 -12.31 -8.59
CA TYR A 240 2.29 -11.59 -7.46
C TYR A 240 2.89 -12.12 -6.16
N LEU A 241 3.28 -11.22 -5.27
CA LEU A 241 3.74 -11.55 -3.93
C LEU A 241 2.65 -11.09 -2.95
N GLN A 242 2.28 -11.96 -2.02
CA GLN A 242 1.41 -11.55 -0.91
C GLN A 242 2.08 -10.46 -0.06
N PRO A 243 1.32 -9.55 0.57
CA PRO A 243 1.86 -8.71 1.63
C PRO A 243 2.36 -9.57 2.80
N THR A 244 3.36 -9.09 3.52
CA THR A 244 3.91 -9.79 4.69
C THR A 244 3.08 -9.54 5.97
N PRO A 245 3.27 -10.34 7.02
CA PRO A 245 2.68 -10.06 8.35
C PRO A 245 3.15 -8.72 8.91
N HIS A 246 2.39 -8.15 9.87
CA HIS A 246 2.76 -6.94 10.60
C HIS A 246 2.69 -7.14 12.12
N ILE A 247 3.84 -7.28 12.78
CA ILE A 247 3.91 -7.68 14.19
C ILE A 247 3.97 -6.49 15.16
N SER A 248 3.10 -5.47 15.04
CA SER A 248 3.11 -4.30 15.96
C SER A 248 2.68 -4.57 17.39
N THR A 249 2.56 -5.85 17.74
CA THR A 249 2.01 -6.44 18.96
C THR A 249 2.78 -6.05 20.23
N LEU A 250 3.75 -5.14 20.10
CA LEU A 250 4.75 -4.78 21.11
C LEU A 250 5.12 -3.28 21.07
N ARG A 251 4.43 -2.44 20.29
CA ARG A 251 4.56 -0.98 20.40
C ARG A 251 3.46 -0.46 21.31
N SER A 252 3.85 0.11 22.45
CA SER A 252 2.96 1.03 23.17
C SER A 252 2.69 2.23 22.26
N GLY A 253 1.43 2.45 21.90
CA GLY A 253 0.97 3.67 21.24
C GLY A 253 1.28 4.90 22.10
N PRO A 254 1.11 6.11 21.56
CA PRO A 254 1.28 7.36 22.32
C PRO A 254 0.39 7.42 23.58
N ASP A 255 -0.68 6.64 23.62
CA ASP A 255 -1.64 6.46 24.70
C ASP A 255 -1.33 5.27 25.64
N GLY A 256 -0.24 4.53 25.38
CA GLY A 256 0.14 3.33 26.13
C GLY A 256 -0.56 2.04 25.70
N SER A 257 -1.44 2.06 24.69
CA SER A 257 -2.10 0.86 24.18
C SER A 257 -1.13 -0.04 23.41
N THR A 258 -1.26 -1.36 23.52
CA THR A 258 -0.45 -2.31 22.71
C THR A 258 -1.39 -3.01 21.75
N ASP A 259 -1.02 -3.06 20.47
CA ASP A 259 -1.82 -3.82 19.48
C ASP A 259 -1.84 -5.30 19.89
N PRO A 260 -2.97 -6.00 19.71
CA PRO A 260 -3.06 -7.42 20.04
C PRO A 260 -2.33 -8.28 19.01
N SER A 261 -1.94 -9.51 19.38
CA SER A 261 -1.04 -10.33 18.56
C SER A 261 -1.57 -10.67 17.17
N GLU A 262 -2.88 -10.82 17.06
CA GLU A 262 -3.64 -11.06 15.82
C GLU A 262 -3.61 -9.89 14.84
N HIS A 263 -3.08 -8.71 15.22
CA HIS A 263 -2.86 -7.61 14.28
C HIS A 263 -1.88 -8.00 13.15
N ALA A 264 -1.06 -9.04 13.36
CA ALA A 264 -0.24 -9.67 12.33
C ALA A 264 -1.07 -10.14 11.12
N PHE A 265 -2.35 -10.45 11.30
CA PHE A 265 -3.25 -10.96 10.25
C PHE A 265 -3.96 -9.86 9.45
N ARG A 266 -3.74 -8.58 9.74
CA ARG A 266 -4.47 -7.49 9.09
C ARG A 266 -4.33 -7.47 7.56
N THR A 267 -3.19 -7.90 7.03
CA THR A 267 -2.91 -7.98 5.58
C THR A 267 -3.38 -9.28 4.93
N LEU A 268 -3.88 -10.23 5.71
CA LEU A 268 -4.20 -11.58 5.24
C LEU A 268 -5.35 -11.59 4.22
N GLY A 269 -6.36 -10.74 4.40
CA GLY A 269 -7.45 -10.58 3.41
C GLY A 269 -6.93 -10.10 2.04
N TYR A 270 -5.95 -9.19 2.04
CA TYR A 270 -5.28 -8.74 0.81
C TYR A 270 -4.42 -9.85 0.21
N ALA A 271 -3.69 -10.60 1.03
CA ALA A 271 -2.91 -11.76 0.59
C ALA A 271 -3.77 -12.81 -0.11
N ARG A 272 -4.96 -13.08 0.43
CA ARG A 272 -5.93 -13.99 -0.18
C ARG A 272 -6.49 -13.44 -1.48
N ALA A 273 -6.90 -12.17 -1.50
CA ALA A 273 -7.43 -11.53 -2.69
C ALA A 273 -6.43 -11.55 -3.87
N VAL A 274 -5.13 -11.35 -3.59
CA VAL A 274 -4.05 -11.49 -4.60
C VAL A 274 -3.93 -12.93 -5.09
N ALA A 275 -4.05 -13.92 -4.20
CA ALA A 275 -4.01 -15.33 -4.57
C ALA A 275 -5.17 -15.71 -5.49
N ASP A 276 -6.40 -15.29 -5.16
CA ASP A 276 -7.59 -15.55 -5.97
C ASP A 276 -7.49 -14.84 -7.34
N LEU A 277 -7.00 -13.59 -7.37
CA LEU A 277 -6.74 -12.87 -8.63
C LEU A 277 -5.70 -13.60 -9.48
N GLY A 278 -4.58 -14.03 -8.89
CA GLY A 278 -3.53 -14.76 -9.60
C GLY A 278 -4.05 -16.06 -10.21
N ALA A 279 -4.84 -16.83 -9.45
CA ALA A 279 -5.51 -18.03 -9.97
C ALA A 279 -6.44 -17.72 -11.14
N SER A 280 -7.25 -16.66 -11.06
CA SER A 280 -8.18 -16.26 -12.12
C SER A 280 -7.49 -15.81 -13.42
N LEU A 281 -6.31 -15.19 -13.31
CA LEU A 281 -5.53 -14.66 -14.43
C LEU A 281 -4.44 -15.61 -14.93
N GLY A 282 -4.23 -16.75 -14.27
CA GLY A 282 -3.12 -17.65 -14.55
C GLY A 282 -1.74 -17.03 -14.23
N VAL A 283 -1.69 -16.11 -13.27
CA VAL A 283 -0.46 -15.45 -12.80
C VAL A 283 0.04 -16.19 -11.54
N PRO A 284 1.29 -16.67 -11.50
CA PRO A 284 1.83 -17.31 -10.30
C PRO A 284 1.84 -16.36 -9.10
N VAL A 285 1.59 -16.92 -7.90
CA VAL A 285 1.56 -16.17 -6.65
C VAL A 285 2.52 -16.78 -5.64
N ALA A 286 3.45 -15.98 -5.16
CA ALA A 286 4.35 -16.32 -4.07
C ALA A 286 3.64 -16.15 -2.72
N GLN A 287 3.58 -17.24 -1.94
CA GLN A 287 2.94 -17.31 -0.61
C GLN A 287 3.81 -16.66 0.48
N THR A 288 4.22 -15.41 0.25
CA THR A 288 5.17 -14.67 1.09
C THR A 288 4.64 -14.40 2.50
N PHE A 289 3.32 -14.28 2.70
CA PHE A 289 2.74 -14.13 4.03
C PHE A 289 3.09 -15.36 4.90
N GLN A 290 2.76 -16.55 4.41
CA GLN A 290 3.00 -17.81 5.11
C GLN A 290 4.50 -18.12 5.21
N ALA A 291 5.30 -17.79 4.19
CA ALA A 291 6.74 -17.97 4.22
C ALA A 291 7.41 -17.14 5.33
N VAL A 292 6.98 -15.89 5.52
CA VAL A 292 7.47 -15.05 6.63
C VAL A 292 6.85 -15.46 7.97
N TRP A 293 5.58 -15.86 7.99
CA TRP A 293 4.93 -16.40 9.21
C TRP A 293 5.70 -17.61 9.78
N GLY A 294 6.29 -18.41 8.89
CA GLY A 294 7.15 -19.52 9.25
C GLY A 294 6.40 -20.64 9.96
N ARG A 295 7.00 -21.21 11.00
CA ARG A 295 6.47 -22.35 11.74
C ARG A 295 5.46 -21.97 12.82
N GLY A 296 5.49 -20.72 13.30
CA GLY A 296 4.66 -20.26 14.40
C GLY A 296 4.91 -20.99 15.73
N GLY A 297 3.90 -21.00 16.61
CA GLY A 297 3.90 -21.64 17.93
C GLY A 297 2.53 -22.20 18.31
N ASN A 298 2.31 -22.54 19.58
CA ASN A 298 1.04 -23.14 20.06
C ASN A 298 -0.04 -22.10 20.40
N SER A 299 0.27 -20.81 20.22
CA SER A 299 -0.64 -19.68 20.33
C SER A 299 -0.24 -18.60 19.32
N VAL A 300 -1.11 -17.62 19.09
CA VAL A 300 -0.76 -16.46 18.25
C VAL A 300 0.34 -15.62 18.90
N ASP A 301 0.37 -15.50 20.22
CA ASP A 301 1.45 -14.82 20.96
C ASP A 301 2.80 -15.50 20.73
N GLU A 302 2.87 -16.83 20.91
CA GLU A 302 4.09 -17.61 20.64
C GLU A 302 4.49 -17.50 19.17
N SER A 303 3.52 -17.51 18.25
CA SER A 303 3.79 -17.36 16.82
C SER A 303 4.35 -15.98 16.50
N ALA A 304 3.81 -14.91 17.10
CA ALA A 304 4.32 -13.55 16.92
C ALA A 304 5.74 -13.39 17.48
N LEU A 305 6.06 -14.03 18.62
CA LEU A 305 7.42 -14.07 19.17
C LEU A 305 8.40 -14.84 18.26
N SER A 306 7.93 -15.92 17.61
CA SER A 306 8.75 -16.71 16.67
C SER A 306 9.21 -15.91 15.45
N LEU A 307 8.61 -14.75 15.19
CA LEU A 307 8.98 -13.85 14.11
C LEU A 307 10.13 -12.91 14.46
N TRP A 308 10.52 -12.75 15.73
CA TRP A 308 11.62 -11.87 16.14
C TRP A 308 12.96 -12.07 15.41
N PRO A 309 13.37 -13.29 15.03
CA PRO A 309 14.58 -13.48 14.23
C PRO A 309 14.49 -12.84 12.84
N LEU A 310 13.29 -12.64 12.32
CA LEU A 310 13.01 -12.19 10.95
C LEU A 310 12.78 -10.68 10.83
N TYR A 311 12.81 -9.93 11.94
CA TYR A 311 12.57 -8.48 11.96
C TYR A 311 13.74 -7.75 12.63
N PRO A 312 14.14 -6.56 12.15
CA PRO A 312 15.34 -5.87 12.62
C PRO A 312 15.08 -4.88 13.75
N THR A 313 16.17 -4.47 14.40
CA THR A 313 16.15 -3.40 15.41
C THR A 313 15.75 -2.04 14.82
N SER A 314 16.00 -1.82 13.53
CA SER A 314 15.48 -0.72 12.72
C SER A 314 15.54 -1.09 11.23
N TYR A 315 14.67 -0.51 10.38
CA TYR A 315 14.72 -0.77 8.93
C TYR A 315 16.08 -0.48 8.28
N GLY A 316 16.88 0.42 8.86
CA GLY A 316 18.24 0.73 8.39
C GLY A 316 19.32 -0.29 8.77
N LYS A 317 18.95 -1.36 9.50
CA LYS A 317 19.86 -2.41 9.97
C LYS A 317 19.35 -3.80 9.56
N PRO A 318 19.35 -4.14 8.26
CA PRO A 318 18.73 -5.36 7.74
C PRO A 318 19.41 -6.65 8.20
N PHE A 319 20.62 -6.61 8.77
CA PHE A 319 21.27 -7.80 9.36
C PHE A 319 21.12 -7.89 10.89
N SER A 320 20.31 -7.02 11.50
CA SER A 320 19.96 -7.10 12.92
C SER A 320 18.64 -7.84 13.14
N THR A 321 18.38 -8.27 14.38
CA THR A 321 17.15 -8.96 14.75
C THR A 321 16.53 -8.39 16.03
N LEU A 322 15.22 -8.53 16.20
CA LEU A 322 14.52 -8.13 17.44
C LEU A 322 14.96 -8.97 18.64
N LEU A 323 15.54 -10.17 18.43
CA LEU A 323 16.13 -10.96 19.52
C LEU A 323 17.23 -10.19 20.26
N GLU A 324 17.99 -9.36 19.53
CA GLU A 324 19.12 -8.60 20.07
C GLU A 324 18.69 -7.43 20.97
N THR A 325 17.42 -7.05 20.91
CA THR A 325 16.85 -5.92 21.66
C THR A 325 15.62 -6.30 22.47
N SER A 326 15.41 -7.62 22.68
CA SER A 326 14.26 -8.16 23.40
C SER A 326 12.92 -7.62 22.88
N GLY A 327 12.74 -7.63 21.56
CA GLY A 327 11.49 -7.23 20.90
C GLY A 327 11.40 -5.74 20.52
N ARG A 328 12.38 -4.90 20.86
CA ARG A 328 12.34 -3.46 20.54
C ARG A 328 12.91 -3.18 19.16
N GLY A 329 12.09 -2.73 18.22
CA GLY A 329 12.60 -2.30 16.92
C GLY A 329 11.54 -2.07 15.85
N ASP A 330 11.88 -2.48 14.63
CA ASP A 330 10.98 -2.41 13.49
C ASP A 330 10.15 -3.69 13.40
N THR A 331 8.83 -3.53 13.44
CA THR A 331 7.86 -4.62 13.41
C THR A 331 7.11 -4.71 12.08
N ILE A 332 7.53 -3.91 11.10
CA ILE A 332 6.93 -3.79 9.77
C ILE A 332 7.85 -4.40 8.71
N HIS A 333 9.12 -4.06 8.74
CA HIS A 333 10.07 -4.42 7.69
C HIS A 333 10.82 -5.70 8.09
N PRO A 334 10.69 -6.82 7.36
CA PRO A 334 11.52 -7.98 7.59
C PRO A 334 13.02 -7.65 7.39
N ASN A 335 13.89 -8.37 8.08
CA ASN A 335 15.34 -8.27 7.96
C ASN A 335 15.85 -9.19 6.83
N ALA A 336 17.17 -9.42 6.74
CA ALA A 336 17.78 -10.28 5.72
C ALA A 336 17.25 -11.74 5.75
N LEU A 337 16.90 -12.29 6.93
CA LEU A 337 16.28 -13.61 7.04
C LEU A 337 14.83 -13.59 6.55
N GLY A 338 14.07 -12.56 6.91
CA GLY A 338 12.71 -12.40 6.41
C GLY A 338 12.69 -12.22 4.88
N HIS A 339 13.62 -11.46 4.33
CA HIS A 339 13.81 -11.32 2.88
C HIS A 339 14.27 -12.60 2.19
N LEU A 340 15.04 -13.45 2.88
CA LEU A 340 15.35 -14.79 2.39
C LEU A 340 14.08 -15.64 2.27
N GLN A 341 13.16 -15.59 3.24
CA GLN A 341 11.89 -16.30 3.14
C GLN A 341 11.03 -15.79 1.97
N ILE A 342 11.04 -14.48 1.73
CA ILE A 342 10.36 -13.87 0.56
C ILE A 342 10.99 -14.37 -0.75
N ALA A 343 12.33 -14.36 -0.86
CA ALA A 343 13.03 -14.83 -2.04
C ALA A 343 12.75 -16.31 -2.33
N LYS A 344 12.74 -17.16 -1.29
CA LYS A 344 12.38 -18.58 -1.38
C LYS A 344 10.93 -18.78 -1.85
N ALA A 345 9.98 -17.99 -1.33
CA ALA A 345 8.59 -18.08 -1.76
C ALA A 345 8.41 -17.72 -3.25
N VAL A 346 9.17 -16.74 -3.75
CA VAL A 346 9.17 -16.40 -5.19
C VAL A 346 9.83 -17.51 -6.00
N PHE A 347 10.95 -18.05 -5.54
CA PHE A 347 11.61 -19.17 -6.19
C PHE A 347 10.68 -20.39 -6.32
N SER A 348 9.98 -20.77 -5.24
CA SER A 348 9.00 -21.86 -5.27
C SER A 348 7.83 -21.59 -6.22
N ALA A 349 7.37 -20.33 -6.33
CA ALA A 349 6.35 -19.97 -7.32
C ALA A 349 6.82 -20.14 -8.77
N ILE A 350 8.12 -19.94 -9.04
CA ILE A 350 8.76 -20.20 -10.33
C ILE A 350 8.95 -21.70 -10.56
N ALA A 351 9.40 -22.43 -9.53
CA ALA A 351 9.62 -23.88 -9.56
C ALA A 351 8.31 -24.67 -9.72
N GLY A 352 7.17 -24.06 -9.41
CA GLY A 352 5.87 -24.70 -9.50
C GLY A 352 5.52 -25.56 -8.29
N ASP A 353 6.25 -25.41 -7.17
CA ASP A 353 6.00 -26.11 -5.93
C ASP A 353 4.56 -25.83 -5.45
N GLU A 354 3.77 -26.89 -5.32
CA GLU A 354 2.46 -26.79 -4.67
C GLU A 354 2.63 -26.97 -3.17
N THR A 355 2.29 -25.94 -2.40
CA THR A 355 2.12 -26.10 -0.95
C THR A 355 0.80 -26.81 -0.72
N GLU A 356 0.86 -28.09 -0.38
CA GLU A 356 -0.30 -28.86 0.03
C GLU A 356 -0.96 -28.17 1.24
N ALA A 357 -2.23 -27.75 1.08
CA ALA A 357 -3.04 -27.25 2.18
C ALA A 357 -3.73 -28.46 2.83
N PRO A 358 -3.32 -28.87 4.04
CA PRO A 358 -3.68 -30.19 4.53
C PRO A 358 -5.06 -30.22 5.24
N LEU A 359 -5.66 -29.05 5.45
CA LEU A 359 -7.08 -28.86 5.69
C LEU A 359 -7.63 -27.91 4.63
N GLU A 360 -8.75 -28.28 4.02
CA GLU A 360 -9.55 -27.35 3.23
C GLU A 360 -10.50 -26.63 4.18
N ILE A 361 -10.40 -25.30 4.28
CA ILE A 361 -11.23 -24.49 5.17
C ILE A 361 -12.06 -23.51 4.34
N ALA A 362 -13.39 -23.57 4.51
CA ALA A 362 -14.35 -22.73 3.82
C ALA A 362 -15.31 -22.08 4.83
N GLY A 363 -15.87 -20.92 4.46
CA GLY A 363 -16.80 -20.17 5.30
C GLY A 363 -18.09 -19.81 4.57
N ALA A 364 -19.15 -19.56 5.34
CA ALA A 364 -20.39 -18.97 4.85
C ALA A 364 -21.04 -18.12 5.95
N SER A 365 -21.57 -16.96 5.59
CA SER A 365 -22.22 -16.00 6.49
C SER A 365 -23.74 -16.02 6.34
N ARG A 366 -24.47 -15.80 7.44
CA ARG A 366 -25.93 -15.67 7.41
C ARG A 366 -26.42 -14.66 8.44
N TRP A 367 -27.57 -14.07 8.16
CA TRP A 367 -28.28 -13.23 9.12
C TRP A 367 -29.07 -14.09 10.11
N THR A 368 -29.03 -13.72 11.39
CA THR A 368 -29.81 -14.32 12.47
C THR A 368 -30.52 -13.23 13.26
N ASP A 369 -31.42 -13.62 14.17
CA ASP A 369 -32.09 -12.67 15.08
C ASP A 369 -31.12 -11.92 16.01
N GLN A 370 -29.88 -12.40 16.14
CA GLN A 370 -28.82 -11.80 16.96
C GLN A 370 -27.74 -11.08 16.12
N GLY A 371 -27.94 -10.95 14.80
CA GLY A 371 -26.97 -10.37 13.87
C GLY A 371 -26.30 -11.40 12.95
N VAL A 372 -25.19 -11.01 12.31
CA VAL A 372 -24.47 -11.88 11.36
C VAL A 372 -23.69 -12.98 12.07
N VAL A 373 -23.77 -14.20 11.54
CA VAL A 373 -22.98 -15.36 11.98
C VAL A 373 -22.28 -15.98 10.77
N SER A 374 -20.97 -16.19 10.88
CA SER A 374 -20.15 -16.90 9.90
C SER A 374 -19.87 -18.32 10.37
N ARG A 375 -20.31 -19.31 9.62
CA ARG A 375 -19.97 -20.72 9.83
C ARG A 375 -18.71 -21.07 9.08
N ILE A 376 -17.70 -21.55 9.79
CA ILE A 376 -16.45 -22.07 9.23
C ILE A 376 -16.52 -23.60 9.25
N THR A 377 -16.12 -24.23 8.15
CA THR A 377 -16.02 -25.69 8.01
C THR A 377 -14.62 -26.06 7.55
N ALA A 378 -13.98 -26.96 8.28
CA ALA A 378 -12.69 -27.54 7.91
C ALA A 378 -12.87 -29.01 7.54
N VAL A 379 -12.31 -29.42 6.40
CA VAL A 379 -12.34 -30.79 5.89
C VAL A 379 -10.92 -31.33 5.80
N ASN A 380 -10.69 -32.53 6.34
CA ASN A 380 -9.42 -33.22 6.16
C ASN A 380 -9.34 -33.80 4.74
N ARG A 381 -8.54 -33.17 3.88
CA ARG A 381 -8.30 -33.64 2.50
C ARG A 381 -7.03 -34.49 2.36
N ALA A 382 -6.24 -34.58 3.42
CA ALA A 382 -5.06 -35.44 3.43
C ALA A 382 -5.46 -36.92 3.43
N ASP A 383 -4.51 -37.78 3.05
CA ASP A 383 -4.65 -39.24 3.11
C ASP A 383 -4.47 -39.83 4.53
N GLN A 384 -4.15 -38.97 5.50
CA GLN A 384 -3.87 -39.33 6.89
C GLN A 384 -4.78 -38.60 7.86
N ARG A 385 -5.00 -39.23 9.02
CA ARG A 385 -5.68 -38.61 10.16
C ARG A 385 -4.96 -37.33 10.61
N ARG A 386 -5.72 -36.30 10.96
CA ARG A 386 -5.18 -35.02 11.44
C ARG A 386 -5.88 -34.56 12.72
N SER A 387 -5.10 -34.07 13.66
CA SER A 387 -5.60 -33.50 14.90
C SER A 387 -4.94 -32.16 15.19
N GLY A 388 -5.71 -31.23 15.75
CA GLY A 388 -5.22 -29.89 16.04
C GLY A 388 -6.30 -29.00 16.64
N ARG A 389 -6.10 -27.69 16.52
CA ARG A 389 -7.05 -26.68 16.99
C ARG A 389 -7.13 -25.53 15.99
N LEU A 390 -8.36 -25.16 15.64
CA LEU A 390 -8.65 -23.95 14.87
C LEU A 390 -9.05 -22.82 15.81
N GLU A 391 -8.49 -21.63 15.57
CA GLU A 391 -8.87 -20.40 16.27
C GLU A 391 -9.16 -19.27 15.26
N PRO A 392 -10.38 -18.70 15.25
CA PRO A 392 -10.72 -17.58 14.38
C PRO A 392 -10.29 -16.24 14.98
N TYR A 393 -9.87 -15.32 14.13
CA TYR A 393 -9.51 -13.96 14.48
C TYR A 393 -10.12 -12.99 13.47
N ALA A 394 -10.63 -11.88 13.97
CA ALA A 394 -10.90 -10.73 13.13
C ALA A 394 -9.57 -10.04 12.78
N PRO A 395 -9.46 -9.39 11.61
CA PRO A 395 -8.32 -8.52 11.27
C PRO A 395 -8.06 -7.42 12.31
N THR A 396 -9.05 -7.09 13.15
CA THR A 396 -8.90 -6.30 14.38
C THR A 396 -9.70 -6.95 15.51
N ALA A 397 -9.06 -7.27 16.62
CA ALA A 397 -9.54 -8.08 17.75
C ALA A 397 -10.96 -7.82 18.28
N ALA A 398 -11.46 -6.58 18.14
CA ALA A 398 -12.73 -6.15 18.75
C ALA A 398 -14.01 -6.60 18.02
N ARG A 399 -13.90 -7.29 16.87
CA ARG A 399 -15.02 -7.34 15.90
C ARG A 399 -15.78 -8.66 15.78
N ILE A 400 -15.22 -9.76 16.26
CA ILE A 400 -15.94 -11.04 16.34
C ILE A 400 -16.11 -11.40 17.81
N ALA A 401 -17.19 -12.11 18.12
CA ALA A 401 -17.36 -12.69 19.45
C ALA A 401 -16.12 -13.56 19.79
N ALA A 402 -15.73 -13.56 21.08
CA ALA A 402 -14.47 -14.14 21.54
C ALA A 402 -14.16 -15.50 20.86
N PRO A 403 -12.90 -15.74 20.46
CA PRO A 403 -12.54 -16.85 19.58
C PRO A 403 -13.06 -18.17 20.13
N CYS A 404 -13.98 -18.80 19.39
CA CYS A 404 -14.40 -20.16 19.66
C CYS A 404 -13.24 -21.08 19.31
N LYS A 405 -12.54 -21.56 20.34
CA LYS A 405 -11.48 -22.55 20.19
C LYS A 405 -12.13 -23.87 19.80
N MET A 406 -11.77 -24.40 18.64
CA MET A 406 -12.29 -25.68 18.16
C MET A 406 -11.15 -26.68 18.04
N VAL A 407 -11.17 -27.70 18.89
CA VAL A 407 -10.28 -28.87 18.76
C VAL A 407 -10.87 -29.80 17.72
N TYR A 408 -10.04 -30.34 16.84
CA TYR A 408 -10.43 -31.31 15.84
C TYR A 408 -9.53 -32.55 15.87
N ASP A 409 -10.10 -33.68 15.48
CA ASP A 409 -9.44 -34.95 15.29
C ASP A 409 -10.22 -35.67 14.20
N LEU A 410 -9.70 -35.62 12.97
CA LEU A 410 -10.42 -35.92 11.73
C LEU A 410 -9.70 -37.04 10.97
N GLU A 411 -10.42 -38.11 10.67
CA GLU A 411 -10.02 -39.08 9.65
C GLU A 411 -10.11 -38.45 8.24
N PRO A 412 -9.45 -39.03 7.21
CA PRO A 412 -9.56 -38.55 5.84
C PRO A 412 -11.02 -38.39 5.38
N GLY A 413 -11.36 -37.20 4.87
CA GLY A 413 -12.70 -36.84 4.41
C GLY A 413 -13.66 -36.36 5.50
N GLU A 414 -13.32 -36.49 6.78
CA GLU A 414 -14.14 -35.95 7.87
C GLU A 414 -14.05 -34.42 7.95
N SER A 415 -15.09 -33.82 8.52
CA SER A 415 -15.21 -32.38 8.65
C SER A 415 -15.66 -31.95 10.03
N VAL A 416 -15.28 -30.74 10.42
CA VAL A 416 -15.76 -30.08 11.63
C VAL A 416 -16.20 -28.65 11.29
N SER A 417 -17.21 -28.14 11.98
CA SER A 417 -17.70 -26.78 11.78
C SER A 417 -17.89 -26.04 13.09
N PHE A 418 -17.73 -24.73 13.06
CA PHE A 418 -17.97 -23.82 14.17
C PHE A 418 -18.52 -22.48 13.67
N ASP A 419 -19.26 -21.80 14.54
CA ASP A 419 -19.89 -20.51 14.23
C ASP A 419 -19.10 -19.37 14.90
N VAL A 420 -18.94 -18.26 14.17
CA VAL A 420 -18.30 -17.01 14.59
C VAL A 420 -19.33 -15.88 14.48
N GLY A 421 -19.66 -15.24 15.61
CA GLY A 421 -20.62 -14.14 15.65
C GLY A 421 -19.98 -12.77 15.40
N TRP A 422 -20.73 -11.88 14.74
CA TRP A 422 -20.36 -10.48 14.51
C TRP A 422 -21.26 -9.55 15.35
N PRO A 423 -20.87 -9.25 16.60
CA PRO A 423 -21.74 -8.56 17.56
C PRO A 423 -22.13 -7.13 17.15
N ASP A 424 -21.35 -6.49 16.29
CA ASP A 424 -21.59 -5.11 15.83
C ASP A 424 -22.50 -5.02 14.59
N ALA A 425 -22.75 -6.14 13.91
CA ALA A 425 -23.57 -6.21 12.69
C ALA A 425 -24.93 -6.84 12.99
N VAL A 426 -25.81 -6.05 13.61
CA VAL A 426 -27.12 -6.50 14.11
C VAL A 426 -28.21 -6.27 13.07
N VAL A 427 -28.13 -5.17 12.31
CA VAL A 427 -29.05 -4.83 11.21
C VAL A 427 -28.28 -4.58 9.90
N PRO A 428 -28.91 -4.73 8.72
CA PRO A 428 -28.24 -4.56 7.43
C PRO A 428 -27.55 -3.20 7.25
N GLU A 429 -28.16 -2.13 7.78
CA GLU A 429 -27.61 -0.77 7.72
C GLU A 429 -26.30 -0.63 8.49
N ASP A 430 -26.02 -1.54 9.44
CA ASP A 430 -24.73 -1.57 10.12
C ASP A 430 -23.61 -1.81 9.09
N LEU A 431 -23.86 -2.53 7.99
CA LEU A 431 -22.87 -2.75 6.92
C LEU A 431 -22.33 -1.47 6.26
N LEU A 432 -23.04 -0.35 6.42
CA LEU A 432 -22.65 0.96 5.92
C LEU A 432 -21.82 1.77 6.94
N ARG A 433 -21.67 1.30 8.18
CA ARG A 433 -20.87 1.98 9.20
C ARG A 433 -19.38 1.69 9.01
N PHE A 434 -18.62 2.76 8.93
CA PHE A 434 -17.16 2.72 8.81
C PHE A 434 -16.50 2.95 10.18
N PRO A 435 -15.38 2.29 10.53
CA PRO A 435 -14.67 1.24 9.79
C PRO A 435 -15.22 -0.16 10.05
N ASN A 436 -16.19 -0.29 10.96
CA ASN A 436 -16.52 -1.53 11.64
C ASN A 436 -17.04 -2.62 10.70
N ASP A 437 -17.79 -2.22 9.67
CA ASP A 437 -18.50 -3.18 8.82
C ASP A 437 -17.93 -3.28 7.41
N VAL A 438 -16.82 -2.59 7.15
CA VAL A 438 -16.06 -2.70 5.90
C VAL A 438 -15.64 -4.14 5.64
N TYR A 439 -15.30 -4.94 6.67
CA TYR A 439 -14.90 -6.34 6.48
C TYR A 439 -16.07 -7.24 6.06
N LEU A 440 -17.28 -6.98 6.56
CA LEU A 440 -18.50 -7.71 6.19
C LEU A 440 -19.07 -7.23 4.85
N SER A 441 -18.80 -5.99 4.44
CA SER A 441 -19.19 -5.46 3.13
C SER A 441 -18.16 -5.73 2.03
N GLN A 442 -17.01 -6.36 2.33
CA GLN A 442 -16.10 -6.81 1.27
C GLN A 442 -16.66 -8.03 0.56
N GLU A 443 -16.38 -8.14 -0.74
CA GLU A 443 -16.72 -9.30 -1.57
C GLU A 443 -16.20 -10.64 -0.99
N LEU A 444 -15.18 -10.61 -0.12
CA LEU A 444 -14.51 -11.80 0.40
C LEU A 444 -14.67 -12.05 1.90
N ILE A 445 -15.44 -11.26 2.67
CA ILE A 445 -15.59 -11.33 4.15
C ILE A 445 -14.50 -12.17 4.84
N PRO A 446 -13.26 -11.64 4.97
CA PRO A 446 -12.13 -12.46 5.34
C PRO A 446 -12.09 -12.67 6.85
N ILE A 447 -12.22 -13.93 7.29
CA ILE A 447 -11.92 -14.35 8.66
C ILE A 447 -10.56 -15.04 8.66
N SER A 448 -9.66 -14.56 9.51
CA SER A 448 -8.37 -15.23 9.71
C SER A 448 -8.58 -16.44 10.60
N VAL A 449 -8.18 -17.64 10.17
CA VAL A 449 -8.24 -18.86 10.97
C VAL A 449 -6.85 -19.41 11.11
N VAL A 450 -6.41 -19.61 12.36
CA VAL A 450 -5.12 -20.21 12.66
C VAL A 450 -5.31 -21.69 12.97
N ASP A 451 -4.67 -22.56 12.19
CA ASP A 451 -4.57 -23.99 12.44
C ASP A 451 -3.32 -24.30 13.26
N PHE A 452 -3.51 -24.69 14.51
CA PHE A 452 -2.47 -25.22 15.39
C PHE A 452 -2.42 -26.74 15.27
N SER A 453 -1.44 -27.26 14.54
CA SER A 453 -1.28 -28.69 14.30
C SER A 453 0.19 -29.10 14.23
N GLY A 454 0.52 -30.26 14.82
CA GLY A 454 1.90 -30.81 14.78
C GLY A 454 2.98 -29.89 15.37
N GLY A 455 2.64 -29.05 16.36
CA GLY A 455 3.57 -28.07 16.95
C GLY A 455 3.89 -26.88 16.04
N ARG A 456 3.09 -26.67 15.00
CA ARG A 456 3.18 -25.53 14.07
C ARG A 456 1.87 -24.75 14.04
N SER A 457 1.91 -23.54 13.50
CA SER A 457 0.71 -22.80 13.14
C SER A 457 0.70 -22.40 11.66
N HIS A 458 -0.46 -22.62 11.03
CA HIS A 458 -0.75 -22.19 9.66
C HIS A 458 -1.89 -21.19 9.69
N VAL A 459 -1.78 -20.14 8.87
CA VAL A 459 -2.75 -19.05 8.88
C VAL A 459 -3.53 -19.07 7.58
N HIS A 460 -4.85 -19.15 7.70
CA HIS A 460 -5.78 -19.20 6.57
C HIS A 460 -6.62 -17.93 6.53
N SER A 461 -6.75 -17.31 5.36
CA SER A 461 -7.85 -16.38 5.12
C SER A 461 -9.03 -17.17 4.59
N VAL A 462 -10.09 -17.23 5.39
CA VAL A 462 -11.30 -17.97 5.04
C VAL A 462 -12.35 -16.98 4.56
N PRO A 463 -12.70 -16.97 3.26
CA PRO A 463 -13.78 -16.15 2.78
C PRO A 463 -15.12 -16.68 3.30
N CYS A 464 -15.95 -15.77 3.79
CA CYS A 464 -17.24 -16.09 4.39
C CYS A 464 -18.39 -15.37 3.66
N PRO A 465 -18.66 -15.65 2.38
CA PRO A 465 -19.73 -15.00 1.63
C PRO A 465 -21.10 -15.26 2.27
N PHE A 466 -22.06 -14.35 2.09
CA PHE A 466 -23.43 -14.57 2.56
C PHE A 466 -24.11 -15.73 1.81
N GLU A 467 -24.81 -16.61 2.54
CA GLU A 467 -25.52 -17.78 1.98
C GLU A 467 -26.60 -17.39 0.97
N VAL A 468 -27.29 -16.27 1.24
CA VAL A 468 -28.25 -15.67 0.31
C VAL A 468 -27.50 -14.67 -0.55
N GLU A 469 -27.25 -15.07 -1.79
CA GLU A 469 -26.47 -14.28 -2.73
C GLU A 469 -27.29 -13.12 -3.30
N GLY A 470 -26.78 -11.92 -3.07
CA GLY A 470 -27.16 -10.76 -3.86
C GLY A 470 -26.43 -9.51 -3.41
N ASP A 471 -26.15 -8.65 -4.39
CA ASP A 471 -25.36 -7.46 -4.21
C ASP A 471 -25.78 -6.39 -5.21
N PHE A 472 -25.60 -5.14 -4.84
CA PHE A 472 -25.70 -4.07 -5.83
C PHE A 472 -24.41 -4.02 -6.63
N VAL A 473 -24.53 -4.06 -7.96
CA VAL A 473 -23.37 -4.03 -8.86
C VAL A 473 -22.68 -2.67 -8.69
N PRO A 474 -21.43 -2.64 -8.19
CA PRO A 474 -20.76 -1.36 -8.00
C PRO A 474 -20.50 -0.74 -9.36
N ARG A 475 -20.97 0.50 -9.51
CA ARG A 475 -20.99 1.22 -10.77
C ARG A 475 -20.66 2.68 -10.51
N ARG A 476 -19.91 3.28 -11.43
CA ARG A 476 -19.82 4.73 -11.58
C ARG A 476 -20.57 5.14 -12.84
N ALA A 477 -21.36 6.19 -12.76
CA ALA A 477 -22.08 6.75 -13.89
C ALA A 477 -22.11 8.27 -13.82
N VAL A 478 -22.28 8.90 -14.98
CA VAL A 478 -22.77 10.27 -15.04
C VAL A 478 -24.22 10.19 -15.47
N VAL A 479 -25.12 10.73 -14.66
CA VAL A 479 -26.57 10.69 -14.92
C VAL A 479 -27.08 12.10 -15.17
N GLU A 480 -28.03 12.20 -16.09
CA GLU A 480 -28.82 13.42 -16.30
C GLU A 480 -30.09 13.36 -15.43
N GLY A 481 -30.41 14.48 -14.79
CA GLY A 481 -31.55 14.54 -13.87
C GLY A 481 -31.25 13.95 -12.49
N ARG A 482 -32.28 13.37 -11.87
CA ARG A 482 -32.30 12.99 -10.45
C ARG A 482 -32.64 11.53 -10.20
N GLU A 483 -32.84 10.74 -11.25
CA GLU A 483 -33.12 9.31 -11.11
C GLU A 483 -31.87 8.50 -11.48
N VAL A 484 -31.46 7.63 -10.57
CA VAL A 484 -30.30 6.77 -10.73
C VAL A 484 -30.78 5.34 -10.83
N ALA A 485 -30.48 4.68 -11.96
CA ALA A 485 -30.65 3.24 -12.08
C ALA A 485 -29.49 2.52 -11.39
N VAL A 486 -29.81 1.76 -10.34
CA VAL A 486 -28.88 0.85 -9.67
C VAL A 486 -29.24 -0.58 -10.02
N ALA A 487 -28.24 -1.42 -10.26
CA ALA A 487 -28.43 -2.81 -10.64
C ALA A 487 -28.27 -3.70 -9.41
N LEU A 488 -29.32 -4.42 -9.03
CA LEU A 488 -29.29 -5.47 -8.02
C LEU A 488 -29.07 -6.80 -8.73
N ARG A 489 -27.97 -7.47 -8.43
CA ARG A 489 -27.66 -8.81 -8.90
C ARG A 489 -28.09 -9.83 -7.86
N THR A 490 -28.83 -10.84 -8.30
CA THR A 490 -29.29 -11.98 -7.48
C THR A 490 -29.14 -13.27 -8.28
N LYS A 491 -29.41 -14.42 -7.68
CA LYS A 491 -29.50 -15.70 -8.41
C LYS A 491 -30.54 -15.71 -9.53
N ALA A 492 -31.61 -14.91 -9.41
CA ALA A 492 -32.65 -14.80 -10.43
C ALA A 492 -32.23 -13.92 -11.63
N GLY A 493 -31.05 -13.29 -11.56
CA GLY A 493 -30.54 -12.36 -12.56
C GLY A 493 -30.38 -10.95 -12.02
N VAL A 494 -30.16 -10.00 -12.94
CA VAL A 494 -29.97 -8.58 -12.63
C VAL A 494 -31.29 -7.84 -12.80
N GLN A 495 -31.69 -7.09 -11.77
CA GLN A 495 -32.85 -6.22 -11.78
C GLN A 495 -32.43 -4.78 -11.54
N GLU A 496 -33.09 -3.83 -12.19
CA GLU A 496 -32.86 -2.41 -11.91
C GLU A 496 -33.77 -1.91 -10.76
N ARG A 497 -33.24 -0.97 -9.98
CA ARG A 497 -33.97 -0.17 -8.99
C ARG A 497 -33.67 1.30 -9.27
N LEU A 498 -34.67 2.15 -9.10
CA LEU A 498 -34.52 3.59 -9.26
C LEU A 498 -34.34 4.26 -7.91
N VAL A 499 -33.30 5.08 -7.80
CA VAL A 499 -32.96 5.84 -6.59
C VAL A 499 -33.02 7.32 -6.93
N ARG A 500 -33.79 8.09 -6.16
CA ARG A 500 -33.98 9.53 -6.41
C ARG A 500 -32.98 10.36 -5.61
N ILE A 501 -32.26 11.24 -6.31
CA ILE A 501 -31.37 12.25 -5.72
C ILE A 501 -32.22 13.39 -5.12
N PRO A 502 -32.06 13.72 -3.82
CA PRO A 502 -32.78 14.79 -3.13
C PRO A 502 -32.66 16.16 -3.79
N ASP A 503 -33.73 16.95 -3.75
CA ASP A 503 -33.81 18.26 -4.42
C ASP A 503 -32.91 19.34 -3.78
N ASP A 504 -32.61 19.18 -2.51
CA ASP A 504 -32.02 20.17 -1.60
C ASP A 504 -30.50 20.06 -1.43
N SER A 505 -29.85 19.03 -1.97
CA SER A 505 -28.42 18.85 -1.84
C SER A 505 -27.72 18.54 -3.17
N PRO A 506 -26.60 19.24 -3.49
CA PRO A 506 -25.79 18.95 -4.67
C PRO A 506 -24.84 17.76 -4.46
N VAL A 507 -24.67 17.27 -3.23
CA VAL A 507 -23.80 16.14 -2.91
C VAL A 507 -24.36 15.38 -1.73
N GLY A 508 -24.26 14.06 -1.75
CA GLY A 508 -24.78 13.26 -0.66
C GLY A 508 -24.62 11.78 -0.87
N ARG A 509 -25.25 11.05 0.04
CA ARG A 509 -25.16 9.61 0.18
C ARG A 509 -26.54 9.08 0.53
N ILE A 510 -26.97 8.03 -0.17
CA ILE A 510 -28.29 7.44 0.00
C ILE A 510 -28.08 5.95 0.30
N PRO A 511 -28.34 5.50 1.54
CA PRO A 511 -28.27 4.08 1.87
C PRO A 511 -29.40 3.34 1.14
N ILE A 512 -29.10 2.14 0.65
CA ILE A 512 -30.04 1.26 -0.02
C ILE A 512 -29.90 -0.12 0.62
N VAL A 513 -31.03 -0.67 1.07
CA VAL A 513 -31.12 -2.00 1.65
C VAL A 513 -32.25 -2.73 0.95
N GLU A 514 -31.94 -3.84 0.30
CA GLU A 514 -32.94 -4.74 -0.29
C GLU A 514 -32.94 -6.05 0.49
N LYS A 515 -34.11 -6.47 0.96
CA LYS A 515 -34.30 -7.80 1.55
C LYS A 515 -34.37 -8.85 0.44
N LEU A 516 -33.59 -9.92 0.58
CA LEU A 516 -33.53 -11.05 -0.33
C LEU A 516 -34.14 -12.30 0.33
N ASP A 517 -34.84 -13.10 -0.46
CA ASP A 517 -35.35 -14.41 -0.03
C ASP A 517 -34.84 -15.50 -0.99
N ASP A 518 -34.21 -16.53 -0.44
CA ASP A 518 -33.79 -17.72 -1.18
C ASP A 518 -34.22 -18.98 -0.40
N GLY A 519 -35.31 -19.61 -0.85
CA GLY A 519 -35.79 -20.86 -0.28
C GLY A 519 -36.16 -20.79 1.20
N GLY A 520 -36.71 -19.67 1.66
CA GLY A 520 -37.09 -19.45 3.07
C GLY A 520 -35.95 -18.94 3.95
N ARG A 521 -34.77 -18.66 3.39
CA ARG A 521 -33.68 -17.94 4.06
C ARG A 521 -33.76 -16.46 3.73
N THR A 522 -33.57 -15.62 4.73
CA THR A 522 -33.49 -14.17 4.54
C THR A 522 -32.04 -13.72 4.41
N GLY A 523 -31.77 -12.90 3.40
CA GLY A 523 -30.53 -12.15 3.24
C GLY A 523 -30.79 -10.69 2.93
N TYR A 524 -29.72 -9.91 2.75
CA TYR A 524 -29.81 -8.50 2.42
C TYR A 524 -28.71 -8.12 1.44
N ALA A 525 -29.08 -7.36 0.41
CA ALA A 525 -28.13 -6.58 -0.38
C ALA A 525 -28.11 -5.16 0.19
N VAL A 526 -26.92 -4.65 0.47
CA VAL A 526 -26.73 -3.32 1.06
C VAL A 526 -25.75 -2.55 0.19
N ALA A 527 -26.06 -1.28 -0.08
CA ALA A 527 -25.19 -0.38 -0.81
C ALA A 527 -25.42 1.07 -0.41
N GLU A 528 -24.50 1.94 -0.83
CA GLU A 528 -24.67 3.38 -0.74
C GLU A 528 -24.57 4.01 -2.13
N VAL A 529 -25.58 4.79 -2.51
CA VAL A 529 -25.51 5.67 -3.67
C VAL A 529 -24.92 7.00 -3.25
N VAL A 530 -23.66 7.21 -3.64
CA VAL A 530 -22.97 8.48 -3.48
C VAL A 530 -23.20 9.31 -4.73
N TYR A 531 -23.59 10.57 -4.57
CA TYR A 531 -23.82 11.47 -5.69
C TYR A 531 -23.09 12.80 -5.48
N THR A 532 -22.61 13.39 -6.57
CA THR A 532 -21.96 14.70 -6.59
C THR A 532 -22.37 15.42 -7.87
N ALA A 533 -22.96 16.61 -7.75
CA ALA A 533 -23.30 17.45 -8.88
C ALA A 533 -22.05 17.80 -9.69
N VAL A 534 -22.20 17.79 -11.02
CA VAL A 534 -21.12 18.17 -11.93
C VAL A 534 -20.81 19.66 -11.76
N GLY A 535 -19.54 19.98 -11.54
CA GLY A 535 -19.07 21.37 -11.53
C GLY A 535 -19.10 21.96 -12.94
N ILE A 536 -19.33 23.26 -13.05
CA ILE A 536 -19.41 23.95 -14.34
C ILE A 536 -18.22 24.89 -14.51
N ALA A 537 -17.56 24.82 -15.66
CA ALA A 537 -16.46 25.71 -16.05
C ALA A 537 -16.77 26.40 -17.38
N PRO A 538 -17.42 27.57 -17.36
CA PRO A 538 -17.67 28.31 -18.59
C PRO A 538 -16.37 28.72 -19.26
N VAL A 539 -16.39 28.78 -20.59
CA VAL A 539 -15.24 29.25 -21.37
C VAL A 539 -14.98 30.72 -21.06
N GLY A 540 -13.78 31.03 -20.60
CA GLY A 540 -13.38 32.39 -20.27
C GLY A 540 -12.09 32.45 -19.47
N GLU A 541 -11.48 33.63 -19.48
CA GLU A 541 -10.32 33.95 -18.65
C GLU A 541 -10.76 34.54 -17.30
N ALA A 542 -9.87 34.43 -16.32
CA ALA A 542 -9.95 35.07 -15.02
C ALA A 542 -8.66 35.83 -14.72
N GLU A 543 -8.78 36.97 -14.06
CA GLU A 543 -7.61 37.59 -13.42
C GLU A 543 -7.36 36.89 -12.07
N VAL A 544 -6.09 36.65 -11.73
CA VAL A 544 -5.72 36.05 -10.42
C VAL A 544 -5.31 37.18 -9.49
N ASP A 545 -6.29 37.93 -8.97
CA ASP A 545 -6.09 39.17 -8.21
C ASP A 545 -6.69 39.12 -6.78
N GLY A 546 -7.37 38.03 -6.44
CA GLY A 546 -8.03 37.78 -5.17
C GLY A 546 -9.41 38.41 -5.06
N ARG A 547 -10.09 38.73 -6.18
CA ARG A 547 -11.42 39.37 -6.19
C ARG A 547 -12.49 38.52 -6.86
N LEU A 548 -13.52 38.16 -6.10
CA LEU A 548 -14.60 37.30 -6.58
C LEU A 548 -15.64 37.97 -7.52
N GLY A 549 -15.43 39.23 -7.91
CA GLY A 549 -16.42 39.99 -8.68
C GLY A 549 -16.77 39.36 -10.03
N GLU A 550 -15.79 38.75 -10.71
CA GLU A 550 -16.00 38.06 -11.98
C GLU A 550 -16.55 36.62 -11.85
N TRP A 551 -16.82 36.18 -10.61
CA TRP A 551 -17.31 34.85 -10.26
C TRP A 551 -18.74 34.85 -9.70
N SER A 552 -19.32 36.03 -9.41
CA SER A 552 -20.60 36.16 -8.69
C SER A 552 -21.78 35.43 -9.34
N ASP A 553 -21.75 35.30 -10.66
CA ASP A 553 -22.83 34.70 -11.44
C ASP A 553 -22.54 33.24 -11.81
N GLN A 554 -21.44 32.67 -11.30
CA GLN A 554 -21.00 31.32 -11.62
C GLN A 554 -21.58 30.26 -10.67
N PRO A 555 -21.94 29.07 -11.17
CA PRO A 555 -22.33 27.96 -10.31
C PRO A 555 -21.17 27.55 -9.39
N ALA A 556 -21.42 27.58 -8.08
CA ALA A 556 -20.45 27.17 -7.07
C ALA A 556 -20.62 25.68 -6.75
N VAL A 557 -19.52 24.99 -6.44
CA VAL A 557 -19.54 23.64 -5.87
C VAL A 557 -19.15 23.68 -4.39
N PRO A 558 -19.94 23.09 -3.47
CA PRO A 558 -19.61 23.13 -2.05
C PRO A 558 -18.55 22.09 -1.69
N VAL A 559 -17.66 22.47 -0.77
CA VAL A 559 -16.66 21.62 -0.10
C VAL A 559 -16.66 22.01 1.37
N GLY A 560 -17.58 21.44 2.13
CA GLY A 560 -17.82 21.82 3.52
C GLY A 560 -19.11 21.28 4.13
N LEU A 561 -19.93 20.56 3.37
CA LEU A 561 -21.12 19.90 3.93
C LEU A 561 -20.69 18.73 4.82
N ALA A 562 -21.49 18.40 5.84
CA ALA A 562 -21.15 17.34 6.80
C ALA A 562 -20.91 15.97 6.13
N CYS A 563 -21.59 15.68 5.02
CA CYS A 563 -21.39 14.45 4.23
C CYS A 563 -20.02 14.37 3.54
N GLN A 564 -19.31 15.50 3.42
CA GLN A 564 -17.99 15.63 2.80
C GLN A 564 -16.85 15.54 3.82
N ALA A 565 -17.15 15.65 5.11
CA ALA A 565 -16.19 15.49 6.20
C ALA A 565 -15.84 14.00 6.37
N ARG A 566 -14.67 13.62 5.88
CA ARG A 566 -14.22 12.23 5.77
C ARG A 566 -12.74 12.15 6.10
N GLY A 567 -12.41 11.44 7.17
CA GLY A 567 -11.05 11.01 7.47
C GLY A 567 -10.69 9.69 6.79
N TRP A 568 -9.45 9.26 6.97
CA TRP A 568 -8.97 7.94 6.56
C TRP A 568 -9.73 6.79 7.26
N ARG A 569 -10.31 7.06 8.44
CA ARG A 569 -11.18 6.14 9.17
C ARG A 569 -12.68 6.44 9.01
N GLY A 570 -13.11 6.97 7.88
CA GLY A 570 -14.53 7.24 7.60
C GLY A 570 -14.99 8.63 8.04
N PRO A 571 -16.30 8.85 8.28
CA PRO A 571 -16.85 10.15 8.67
C PRO A 571 -16.17 10.73 9.91
N VAL A 572 -15.53 11.88 9.76
CA VAL A 572 -14.90 12.61 10.87
C VAL A 572 -15.04 14.09 10.56
N ASP A 573 -15.76 14.80 11.43
CA ASP A 573 -15.89 16.25 11.39
C ASP A 573 -15.51 16.83 12.74
N ASN A 574 -14.31 17.40 12.82
CA ASN A 574 -13.77 18.03 14.03
C ASN A 574 -14.02 19.55 14.05
N ARG A 575 -14.84 20.07 13.13
CA ARG A 575 -15.21 21.49 13.11
C ARG A 575 -16.15 21.80 14.27
N VAL A 576 -16.01 23.00 14.83
CA VAL A 576 -16.86 23.42 15.96
C VAL A 576 -18.27 23.73 15.46
N ASN A 577 -18.36 24.42 14.32
CA ASN A 577 -19.64 24.70 13.68
C ASN A 577 -19.59 24.45 12.16
N PRO A 578 -19.87 23.21 11.72
CA PRO A 578 -19.85 22.83 10.30
C PRO A 578 -20.71 23.72 9.38
N GLU A 579 -21.79 24.30 9.90
CA GLU A 579 -22.69 25.16 9.13
C GLU A 579 -22.11 26.56 8.88
N GLU A 580 -21.25 27.04 9.79
CA GLU A 580 -20.55 28.32 9.68
C GLU A 580 -19.20 28.19 8.94
N GLU A 581 -18.61 27.00 8.94
CA GLU A 581 -17.29 26.71 8.37
C GLU A 581 -17.38 26.02 6.99
N GLN A 582 -17.98 26.71 6.02
CA GLN A 582 -18.21 26.17 4.67
C GLN A 582 -17.32 26.81 3.60
N SER A 583 -16.86 26.00 2.64
CA SER A 583 -16.14 26.49 1.47
C SER A 583 -16.89 26.15 0.18
N VAL A 584 -16.75 27.02 -0.81
CA VAL A 584 -17.28 26.81 -2.17
C VAL A 584 -16.20 27.11 -3.20
N PHE A 585 -16.26 26.41 -4.32
CA PHE A 585 -15.33 26.53 -5.44
C PHE A 585 -16.05 26.92 -6.73
N PHE A 586 -15.37 27.67 -7.57
CA PHE A 586 -15.83 28.09 -8.89
C PHE A 586 -14.76 27.77 -9.94
N PHE A 587 -15.16 27.55 -11.19
CA PHE A 587 -14.26 27.16 -12.27
C PHE A 587 -14.51 27.97 -13.54
N LYS A 588 -13.44 28.24 -14.30
CA LYS A 588 -13.51 28.71 -15.69
C LYS A 588 -12.50 27.94 -16.54
N SER A 589 -12.88 27.62 -17.77
CA SER A 589 -12.01 26.97 -18.75
C SER A 589 -11.33 28.02 -19.62
N GLY A 590 -10.10 28.39 -19.23
CA GLY A 590 -9.26 29.30 -20.00
C GLY A 590 -8.56 28.59 -21.18
N GLU A 591 -7.87 29.37 -22.00
CA GLU A 591 -7.17 28.88 -23.19
C GLU A 591 -5.97 28.00 -22.82
N ALA A 592 -5.17 28.44 -21.84
CA ALA A 592 -3.93 27.76 -21.44
C ALA A 592 -4.03 26.95 -20.14
N GLY A 593 -5.17 27.03 -19.43
CA GLY A 593 -5.37 26.33 -18.17
C GLY A 593 -6.75 26.55 -17.57
N ILE A 594 -6.98 25.92 -16.43
CA ILE A 594 -8.19 26.09 -15.62
C ILE A 594 -7.96 27.19 -14.59
N HIS A 595 -8.93 28.10 -14.48
CA HIS A 595 -9.00 29.08 -13.40
C HIS A 595 -9.95 28.57 -12.32
N ILE A 596 -9.55 28.73 -11.07
CA ILE A 596 -10.31 28.24 -9.92
C ILE A 596 -10.38 29.37 -8.90
N ALA A 597 -11.59 29.72 -8.48
CA ALA A 597 -11.79 30.56 -7.31
C ALA A 597 -12.35 29.75 -6.15
N LEU A 598 -11.99 30.15 -4.93
CA LEU A 598 -12.50 29.58 -3.71
C LEU A 598 -12.95 30.68 -2.76
N CYS A 599 -14.06 30.44 -2.08
CA CYS A 599 -14.56 31.27 -1.00
C CYS A 599 -14.76 30.38 0.22
N GLY A 600 -14.05 30.66 1.30
CA GLY A 600 -14.08 29.86 2.52
C GLY A 600 -14.48 30.68 3.73
N ARG A 601 -15.57 30.28 4.41
CA ARG A 601 -15.94 30.76 5.75
C ARG A 601 -15.34 29.83 6.81
N GLY A 602 -14.89 30.40 7.92
CA GLY A 602 -14.15 29.68 8.97
C GLY A 602 -12.73 29.25 8.56
N VAL A 603 -12.28 29.60 7.36
CA VAL A 603 -11.00 29.16 6.83
C VAL A 603 -9.83 29.92 7.43
N SER A 604 -8.79 29.19 7.81
CA SER A 604 -7.54 29.74 8.33
C SER A 604 -6.42 29.69 7.29
N THR A 605 -5.37 30.49 7.50
CA THR A 605 -4.13 30.39 6.70
C THR A 605 -3.34 29.10 6.95
N ASN A 606 -3.71 28.30 7.96
CA ASN A 606 -3.13 27.00 8.24
C ASN A 606 -3.77 25.87 7.44
N ASP A 607 -4.87 26.15 6.73
CA ASP A 607 -5.56 25.19 5.89
C ASP A 607 -4.72 24.87 4.65
N THR A 608 -4.93 23.68 4.09
CA THR A 608 -4.30 23.26 2.83
C THR A 608 -5.34 22.65 1.90
N VAL A 609 -5.16 22.84 0.60
CA VAL A 609 -6.04 22.28 -0.42
C VAL A 609 -5.20 21.48 -1.41
N THR A 610 -5.53 20.22 -1.63
CA THR A 610 -4.94 19.40 -2.68
C THR A 610 -5.97 19.21 -3.80
N LEU A 611 -5.57 19.55 -5.02
CA LEU A 611 -6.37 19.36 -6.23
C LEU A 611 -5.80 18.19 -7.02
N PHE A 612 -6.65 17.21 -7.36
CA PHE A 612 -6.30 16.10 -8.24
C PHE A 612 -7.06 16.21 -9.55
N PHE A 613 -6.38 15.93 -10.67
CA PHE A 613 -6.89 16.03 -12.02
C PHE A 613 -6.71 14.72 -12.76
N ASP A 614 -7.73 14.30 -13.49
CA ASP A 614 -7.68 13.19 -14.43
C ASP A 614 -8.30 13.64 -15.76
N PRO A 615 -7.48 13.86 -16.80
CA PRO A 615 -7.95 14.38 -18.08
C PRO A 615 -8.58 13.30 -18.96
N ARG A 616 -8.63 12.03 -18.50
CA ARG A 616 -9.23 10.94 -19.26
C ARG A 616 -10.75 11.10 -19.34
N PRO A 617 -11.40 10.49 -20.35
CA PRO A 617 -12.86 10.55 -20.49
C PRO A 617 -13.60 10.07 -19.26
N ALA A 618 -14.83 10.57 -19.06
CA ALA A 618 -15.65 10.26 -17.90
C ALA A 618 -15.79 8.76 -17.59
N ALA A 619 -15.82 7.89 -18.61
CA ALA A 619 -15.91 6.43 -18.44
C ALA A 619 -14.66 5.79 -17.80
N GLN A 620 -13.50 6.46 -17.85
CA GLN A 620 -12.23 5.97 -17.28
C GLN A 620 -11.91 6.60 -15.91
N LEU A 621 -12.62 7.65 -15.51
CA LEU A 621 -12.37 8.34 -14.25
C LEU A 621 -12.56 7.40 -13.06
N GLY A 622 -11.51 7.28 -12.26
CA GLY A 622 -11.47 6.40 -11.09
C GLY A 622 -11.09 4.94 -11.36
N THR A 623 -10.79 4.62 -12.61
CA THR A 623 -10.10 3.37 -12.96
C THR A 623 -8.59 3.54 -12.84
N ALA A 624 -7.85 2.43 -12.81
CA ALA A 624 -6.40 2.44 -12.84
C ALA A 624 -5.85 3.26 -14.03
N GLY A 625 -4.89 4.15 -13.74
CA GLY A 625 -4.18 4.93 -14.74
C GLY A 625 -3.57 6.21 -14.18
N PRO A 626 -3.03 7.08 -15.04
CA PRO A 626 -2.35 8.29 -14.62
C PRO A 626 -3.32 9.32 -14.07
N TYR A 627 -2.83 10.12 -13.13
CA TYR A 627 -3.49 11.32 -12.65
C TYR A 627 -2.44 12.36 -12.22
N TYR A 628 -2.88 13.61 -12.10
CA TYR A 628 -2.02 14.76 -11.85
C TYR A 628 -2.55 15.53 -10.65
N TRP A 629 -1.70 16.27 -9.95
CA TRP A 629 -2.17 17.01 -8.78
C TRP A 629 -1.32 18.24 -8.44
N ALA A 630 -1.89 19.10 -7.60
CA ALA A 630 -1.24 20.27 -7.03
C ALA A 630 -1.68 20.51 -5.58
N ASP A 631 -0.72 20.84 -4.71
CA ASP A 631 -0.97 21.28 -3.33
C ASP A 631 -0.97 22.80 -3.24
N MET A 632 -1.94 23.33 -2.51
CA MET A 632 -2.13 24.76 -2.24
C MET A 632 -2.03 25.02 -0.73
N SER A 633 -1.31 26.08 -0.38
CA SER A 633 -1.23 26.61 0.99
C SER A 633 -1.27 28.14 0.99
N PHE A 634 -1.84 28.74 2.04
CA PHE A 634 -2.08 30.18 2.11
C PHE A 634 -0.93 30.88 2.84
N ALA A 635 -0.14 31.68 2.12
CA ALA A 635 0.98 32.41 2.73
C ALA A 635 0.50 33.71 3.39
N PRO A 636 1.11 34.18 4.50
CA PRO A 636 0.67 35.40 5.21
C PRO A 636 0.66 36.71 4.40
N LYS A 637 1.24 36.75 3.20
CA LYS A 637 1.38 37.95 2.35
C LYS A 637 0.36 37.99 1.19
N GLY A 638 -0.79 37.32 1.32
CA GLY A 638 -1.83 37.28 0.29
C GLY A 638 -1.50 36.42 -0.94
N ALA A 639 -0.44 35.61 -0.88
CA ALA A 639 -0.07 34.69 -1.95
C ALA A 639 -0.55 33.27 -1.64
N VAL A 640 -1.06 32.55 -2.63
CA VAL A 640 -1.27 31.10 -2.52
C VAL A 640 -0.04 30.40 -3.07
N LYS A 641 0.65 29.63 -2.23
CA LYS A 641 1.75 28.79 -2.66
C LYS A 641 1.19 27.52 -3.26
N ILE A 642 1.42 27.33 -4.57
CA ILE A 642 0.99 26.15 -5.30
C ILE A 642 2.21 25.31 -5.66
N LYS A 643 2.20 24.04 -5.30
CA LYS A 643 3.26 23.08 -5.58
C LYS A 643 2.69 21.95 -6.43
N LYS A 644 3.32 21.65 -7.57
CA LYS A 644 2.94 20.48 -8.37
C LYS A 644 3.20 19.17 -7.60
N GLY A 645 2.36 18.18 -7.85
CA GLY A 645 2.56 16.80 -7.42
C GLY A 645 3.70 16.11 -8.17
N GLU A 646 4.12 14.95 -7.66
CA GLU A 646 5.16 14.12 -8.29
C GLU A 646 4.77 13.55 -9.66
N THR A 647 3.47 13.36 -9.93
CA THR A 647 2.97 12.84 -11.21
C THR A 647 2.74 13.93 -12.25
N SER A 648 2.80 15.19 -11.84
CA SER A 648 2.57 16.37 -12.68
C SER A 648 3.81 16.76 -13.49
N ALA A 649 3.64 16.98 -14.80
CA ALA A 649 4.75 17.16 -15.75
C ALA A 649 5.54 18.45 -15.53
N SER A 650 4.86 19.60 -15.40
CA SER A 650 5.47 20.90 -15.09
C SER A 650 4.67 21.66 -14.02
N GLY A 651 5.36 22.56 -13.31
CA GLY A 651 4.76 23.54 -12.40
C GLY A 651 4.86 24.98 -12.90
N ASP A 652 5.37 25.17 -14.12
CA ASP A 652 5.55 26.49 -14.72
C ASP A 652 4.20 27.15 -14.98
N GLY A 653 4.07 28.42 -14.61
CA GLY A 653 2.82 29.18 -14.80
C GLY A 653 1.77 29.00 -13.70
N LEU A 654 2.02 28.17 -12.68
CA LEU A 654 1.18 28.12 -11.48
C LEU A 654 1.14 29.49 -10.78
N ARG A 655 -0.07 30.01 -10.56
CA ARG A 655 -0.29 31.32 -9.93
C ARG A 655 -1.45 31.24 -8.95
N GLY A 656 -1.36 31.97 -7.85
CA GLY A 656 -2.48 32.10 -6.92
C GLY A 656 -2.33 33.23 -5.91
N VAL A 657 -3.46 33.85 -5.60
CA VAL A 657 -3.58 35.00 -4.69
C VAL A 657 -4.76 34.75 -3.76
N TRP A 658 -4.67 35.20 -2.52
CA TRP A 658 -5.79 35.17 -1.57
C TRP A 658 -5.91 36.50 -0.83
N THR A 659 -7.13 36.83 -0.44
CA THR A 659 -7.43 38.01 0.38
C THR A 659 -8.32 37.60 1.55
N ALA A 660 -8.19 38.33 2.67
CA ALA A 660 -9.07 38.12 3.81
C ALA A 660 -10.49 38.59 3.45
N ALA A 661 -11.49 37.80 3.85
CA ALA A 661 -12.90 38.12 3.68
C ALA A 661 -13.60 38.04 5.04
N GLU A 662 -14.84 38.54 5.13
CA GLU A 662 -15.61 38.47 6.35
C GLU A 662 -15.78 37.00 6.80
N GLY A 663 -15.26 36.68 7.98
CA GLY A 663 -15.32 35.33 8.55
C GLY A 663 -14.41 34.29 7.88
N GLY A 664 -13.47 34.66 7.00
CA GLY A 664 -12.55 33.70 6.38
C GLY A 664 -11.65 34.28 5.29
N LEU A 665 -11.55 33.61 4.14
CA LEU A 665 -10.74 34.07 3.01
C LEU A 665 -11.36 33.76 1.66
N VAL A 666 -10.91 34.48 0.65
CA VAL A 666 -11.16 34.18 -0.76
C VAL A 666 -9.82 34.00 -1.46
N ALA A 667 -9.75 33.07 -2.41
CA ALA A 667 -8.54 32.89 -3.21
C ALA A 667 -8.87 32.56 -4.67
N GLU A 668 -7.93 32.90 -5.53
CA GLU A 668 -7.95 32.55 -6.94
C GLU A 668 -6.65 31.85 -7.30
N CYS A 669 -6.74 30.85 -8.17
CA CYS A 669 -5.58 30.21 -8.73
C CYS A 669 -5.76 29.84 -10.19
N PHE A 670 -4.63 29.76 -10.87
CA PHE A 670 -4.53 29.31 -12.26
C PHE A 670 -3.65 28.06 -12.32
N ILE A 671 -4.21 26.99 -12.89
CA ILE A 671 -3.54 25.71 -13.09
C ILE A 671 -3.39 25.46 -14.60
N PRO A 672 -2.16 25.46 -15.15
CA PRO A 672 -1.94 25.26 -16.58
C PRO A 672 -2.24 23.83 -17.01
N TYR A 673 -2.75 23.61 -18.23
CA TYR A 673 -3.03 22.26 -18.75
C TYR A 673 -1.76 21.40 -18.84
N ALA A 674 -0.60 22.03 -19.06
CA ALA A 674 0.69 21.34 -19.07
C ALA A 674 1.01 20.61 -17.74
N LEU A 675 0.43 21.05 -16.62
CA LEU A 675 0.52 20.31 -15.34
C LEU A 675 -0.09 18.91 -15.46
N MET A 676 -1.17 18.81 -16.25
CA MET A 676 -1.98 17.61 -16.48
C MET A 676 -1.53 16.81 -17.72
N GLY A 677 -0.38 17.15 -18.31
CA GLY A 677 0.11 16.48 -19.52
C GLY A 677 -0.71 16.73 -20.79
N ILE A 678 -1.61 17.72 -20.78
CA ILE A 678 -2.46 18.11 -21.90
C ILE A 678 -2.19 19.56 -22.31
N SER A 679 -2.58 19.96 -23.52
CA SER A 679 -2.37 21.32 -24.04
C SER A 679 -3.63 22.19 -24.02
N ALA A 680 -4.80 21.59 -23.86
CA ALA A 680 -6.10 22.24 -23.85
C ALA A 680 -7.08 21.42 -23.01
N TRP A 681 -8.26 21.97 -22.71
CA TRP A 681 -9.34 21.25 -22.04
C TRP A 681 -9.65 19.92 -22.75
N PRO A 682 -9.94 18.81 -22.02
CA PRO A 682 -10.21 17.51 -22.62
C PRO A 682 -11.26 17.54 -23.74
N GLU A 683 -11.01 16.81 -24.82
CA GLU A 683 -11.93 16.72 -25.97
C GLU A 683 -13.31 16.15 -25.58
N SER A 684 -13.38 15.36 -24.51
CA SER A 684 -14.63 14.87 -23.94
C SER A 684 -15.54 15.96 -23.38
N GLY A 685 -15.05 17.20 -23.21
CA GLY A 685 -15.76 18.30 -22.54
C GLY A 685 -15.79 18.18 -21.01
N ASP A 686 -15.61 16.97 -20.47
CA ASP A 686 -15.52 16.69 -19.04
C ASP A 686 -14.05 16.55 -18.58
N LEU A 687 -13.68 17.20 -17.47
CA LEU A 687 -12.41 17.06 -16.76
C LEU A 687 -12.67 16.40 -15.40
N GLY A 688 -11.96 15.30 -15.10
CA GLY A 688 -11.98 14.72 -13.76
C GLY A 688 -11.27 15.63 -12.76
N LEU A 689 -11.96 15.98 -11.67
CA LEU A 689 -11.40 16.79 -10.59
C LEU A 689 -11.82 16.25 -9.22
N SER A 690 -10.87 16.20 -8.30
CA SER A 690 -11.10 15.93 -6.88
C SER A 690 -10.43 17.00 -6.03
N ILE A 691 -11.06 17.37 -4.93
CA ILE A 691 -10.59 18.40 -4.00
C ILE A 691 -10.53 17.77 -2.60
N ILE A 692 -9.35 17.82 -2.00
CA ILE A 692 -9.13 17.49 -0.58
C ILE A 692 -8.76 18.77 0.15
N TRP A 693 -9.66 19.26 0.97
CA TRP A 693 -9.43 20.39 1.86
C TRP A 693 -9.11 19.90 3.26
N ARG A 694 -7.94 20.23 3.79
CA ARG A 694 -7.57 19.94 5.19
C ARG A 694 -7.74 21.22 6.00
N HIS A 695 -8.84 21.29 6.73
CA HIS A 695 -9.14 22.36 7.67
C HIS A 695 -8.42 22.11 8.99
N LYS A 696 -7.92 23.17 9.63
CA LYS A 696 -7.33 23.11 10.97
C LYS A 696 -8.10 24.02 11.92
N GLY A 697 -8.78 23.41 12.90
CA GLY A 697 -9.48 24.10 13.96
C GLY A 697 -8.52 24.86 14.89
N ALA A 698 -9.08 25.73 15.72
CA ALA A 698 -8.31 26.56 16.67
C ALA A 698 -7.56 25.75 17.73
N ASP A 699 -8.04 24.55 18.05
CA ASP A 699 -7.44 23.57 18.97
C ASP A 699 -6.35 22.71 18.30
N GLY A 700 -6.12 22.88 17.00
CA GLY A 700 -5.19 22.10 16.20
C GLY A 700 -5.75 20.78 15.66
N ALA A 701 -7.01 20.43 15.97
CA ALA A 701 -7.69 19.30 15.36
C ALA A 701 -7.87 19.55 13.85
N SER A 702 -7.79 18.50 13.04
CA SER A 702 -7.94 18.63 11.58
C SER A 702 -9.16 17.90 11.08
N THR A 703 -9.91 18.56 10.21
CA THR A 703 -11.01 17.97 9.43
C THR A 703 -10.59 17.89 7.98
N ARG A 704 -10.78 16.71 7.37
CA ARG A 704 -10.59 16.51 5.94
C ARG A 704 -11.95 16.59 5.26
N LEU A 705 -12.13 17.58 4.39
CA LEU A 705 -13.32 17.78 3.58
C LEU A 705 -13.00 17.38 2.14
N THR A 706 -13.90 16.62 1.52
CA THR A 706 -13.68 15.99 0.22
C THR A 706 -14.83 16.31 -0.72
N TRP A 707 -14.52 16.91 -1.88
CA TRP A 707 -15.58 17.24 -2.84
C TRP A 707 -16.17 15.97 -3.46
N SER A 708 -15.30 15.06 -3.90
CA SER A 708 -15.67 13.83 -4.59
C SER A 708 -15.42 12.59 -3.74
N GLU A 709 -16.29 12.42 -2.75
CA GLU A 709 -16.44 11.20 -1.94
C GLU A 709 -15.24 10.85 -1.04
N ASP A 710 -14.94 9.55 -0.83
CA ASP A 710 -13.88 9.05 0.07
C ASP A 710 -12.45 9.23 -0.50
N CYS A 711 -12.20 10.34 -1.19
CA CYS A 711 -10.91 10.61 -1.82
C CYS A 711 -9.77 10.54 -0.79
N HIS A 712 -8.82 9.63 -1.01
CA HIS A 712 -7.59 9.53 -0.23
C HIS A 712 -6.43 10.13 -1.01
N GLU A 713 -5.50 10.79 -0.34
CA GLU A 713 -4.27 11.35 -0.95
C GLU A 713 -3.33 10.28 -1.55
N TRP A 714 -3.63 9.00 -1.29
CA TRP A 714 -2.92 7.82 -1.80
C TRP A 714 -3.84 6.91 -2.63
N ASN A 715 -5.07 7.36 -2.89
CA ASN A 715 -6.03 6.72 -3.78
C ASN A 715 -6.98 7.80 -4.34
N PRO A 716 -6.50 8.68 -5.22
CA PRO A 716 -7.31 9.76 -5.75
C PRO A 716 -8.26 9.31 -6.86
N ARG A 717 -8.54 8.00 -6.97
CA ARG A 717 -9.51 7.40 -7.92
C ARG A 717 -10.96 7.90 -7.76
N TRP A 718 -11.20 8.79 -6.81
CA TRP A 718 -12.51 9.35 -6.55
C TRP A 718 -12.59 10.76 -7.15
N TYR A 719 -12.81 10.81 -8.47
CA TYR A 719 -13.03 12.04 -9.23
C TYR A 719 -14.52 12.38 -9.34
N GLY A 720 -14.83 13.65 -9.05
CA GLY A 720 -15.99 14.34 -9.59
C GLY A 720 -15.72 14.73 -11.05
N ILE A 721 -16.59 15.55 -11.62
CA ILE A 721 -16.43 16.07 -12.99
C ILE A 721 -16.63 17.57 -12.95
N VAL A 722 -15.77 18.29 -13.66
CA VAL A 722 -16.03 19.66 -14.09
C VAL A 722 -16.29 19.62 -15.60
N GLN A 723 -17.43 20.16 -16.01
CA GLN A 723 -17.84 20.22 -17.41
C GLN A 723 -17.53 21.60 -18.00
N ARG A 724 -16.90 21.61 -19.18
CA ARG A 724 -16.74 22.82 -19.99
C ARG A 724 -18.06 23.19 -20.64
N VAL A 725 -18.42 24.46 -20.54
CA VAL A 725 -19.70 25.00 -21.04
C VAL A 725 -19.44 26.21 -21.92
N ALA A 726 -20.10 26.26 -23.08
CA ALA A 726 -19.95 27.40 -23.98
C ALA A 726 -20.57 28.68 -23.37
N PRO A 727 -20.09 29.88 -23.77
CA PRO A 727 -20.66 31.12 -23.27
C PRO A 727 -22.18 31.20 -23.50
N GLY A 728 -22.95 31.45 -22.44
CA GLY A 728 -24.41 31.59 -22.49
C GLY A 728 -25.23 30.28 -22.51
N GLU A 729 -24.56 29.13 -22.49
CA GLU A 729 -25.23 27.83 -22.43
C GLU A 729 -25.68 27.49 -20.99
N ARG A 730 -26.86 26.88 -20.87
CA ARG A 730 -27.36 26.32 -19.62
C ARG A 730 -27.25 24.79 -19.66
N PRO A 731 -26.23 24.19 -19.02
CA PRO A 731 -26.04 22.75 -19.07
C PRO A 731 -27.19 22.03 -18.34
N ALA A 732 -27.50 20.82 -18.79
CA ALA A 732 -28.42 19.94 -18.06
C ALA A 732 -27.88 19.63 -16.65
N LEU A 733 -28.78 19.45 -15.68
CA LEU A 733 -28.38 19.00 -14.35
C LEU A 733 -27.82 17.59 -14.45
N ARG A 734 -26.52 17.45 -14.15
CA ARG A 734 -25.80 16.18 -14.18
C ARG A 734 -25.22 15.86 -12.81
N HIS A 735 -25.20 14.58 -12.46
CA HIS A 735 -24.53 14.08 -11.27
C HIS A 735 -23.54 12.99 -11.64
N VAL A 736 -22.37 13.02 -11.03
CA VAL A 736 -21.52 11.83 -10.90
C VAL A 736 -22.11 10.99 -9.78
N VAL A 737 -22.41 9.74 -10.08
CA VAL A 737 -23.02 8.81 -9.13
C VAL A 737 -22.17 7.56 -9.02
N ARG A 738 -22.03 7.05 -7.80
CA ARG A 738 -21.38 5.78 -7.51
C ARG A 738 -22.24 4.91 -6.60
N VAL A 739 -22.32 3.64 -6.93
CA VAL A 739 -22.89 2.59 -6.08
C VAL A 739 -21.72 1.92 -5.38
N LYS A 740 -21.69 2.00 -4.05
CA LYS A 740 -20.65 1.40 -3.20
C LYS A 740 -21.21 0.23 -2.41
#